data_AF-A0A3P5DQ04-F1
#
_entry.id   AF-A0A3P5DQ04-F1
#
_cell.length_a   1.000
_cell.length_b   1.000
_cell.length_c   1.000
_cell.angle_alpha   90.00
_cell.angle_beta   90.00
_cell.angle_gamma   90.00
#
_symmetry.space_group_name_H-M   'P 1'
#
loop_
_entity.id
_entity.type
_entity.pdbx_description
1 polymer ?
#
loop_
_entity_poly.entity_id
_entity_poly.type
_entity_poly.pdbx_seq_one_letter_code
_entity_poly.pdbx_strand_id
1 'polypeptide(L)'
;MAVKISGVLKDGAGKPVQNCTIQLKAKRNSTTVVVNTLASENPDEAGRYSMDVEYGQYSVILLVEGFPPSHAGTITVYEDSRPGTLNDFLGAMTEDDARPEALRRFELMVEEVARNASAVAQNTAAAKKSASDAGTSAREAATHATDAAGSARAASTSAGQAATSAQSASSSAGTASTKATEASKSAAAAESSKSAAATSAGAAKTSEMNAAASQKSAATSASAATTKASEAATSARDAAASKEAAKSSETNASSSASSAASSATAAGNSAKAAKTSETNARSSETAAGQSASAAAGSKTAAASSASAASTSAGQASASATAAGKSAESAASSASTATTKAGEATEQASAAARSASAAKTSETNAKASETRAESSKTAAASSASSAASSASSASASKDEATRQASAAKSSATTASTKATEAAGSATAAAQSKSTAESAATRAETAAKRAEDIASAVALEDASTTKKGIVQLSSATNSTSESQAATPKAVKAAYDLANGKYTAQDATTAQKGIIQLSSATNSTSETLAATPKAVKTAYDNAEKRLQKDQNGADIPGKDTFTKNIGACRAFGGSVSTITGNWTTAQFIEWLDSQGAFNHPYWMCKGSWSYGNNKIITDTDCGNIQLAGAVIEVMGIKSAMTIRITTPTTSTGGGTTNAQFTYINHGTDYSPGWRRDYNSRNKPTASEIGALPSGGTAVSSVNLASKGRVTALTDNTQGATGLELYEVYNNGYPTAYGNIIHLKGMTAVGEGELLIGWSGTSGAHAPAFIRSRRDTTDANWSPWAQLYTSAHPPAEFYPVGAPIPWPSDTVPSGYALMQGQTFDKSAYPKLAAAYPSGVIPDMRGWTIKGKPASGRAVLSQEQDGIKSHTHSASASSTDLGTKTTSSFDYGTKSTNNTGAHTHSLSGSTGSAGAHTHGNGIRWPGGGGSALAFYDGGGFTYVKDSQYQVSPGTSSSRSYYQRIQTQSAGAHTHSLSGTAASSGAHAHTVGIGAHTHSVAIGSHGHTITVNAAGNAENTVKNIAFNYIVRLA
;
A
#
# COMPACT_ATOMS: atom_id res chain seq x y z
N MET A 1 -111.92 -98.00 -9.45
CA MET A 1 -112.24 -99.15 -10.34
C MET A 1 -111.13 -99.21 -11.36
N ALA A 2 -110.50 -100.37 -11.54
CA ALA A 2 -109.48 -100.54 -12.57
C ALA A 2 -110.03 -100.17 -13.97
N VAL A 3 -109.22 -99.47 -14.76
CA VAL A 3 -109.54 -99.05 -16.12
C VAL A 3 -109.04 -100.11 -17.09
N LYS A 4 -109.94 -100.62 -17.92
CA LYS A 4 -109.61 -101.67 -18.88
C LYS A 4 -108.80 -101.10 -20.05
N ILE A 5 -107.55 -101.55 -20.17
CA ILE A 5 -106.67 -101.25 -21.31
C ILE A 5 -106.60 -102.50 -22.19
N SER A 6 -107.22 -102.44 -23.37
CA SER A 6 -107.31 -103.59 -24.27
C SER A 6 -107.26 -103.18 -25.74
N GLY A 7 -106.71 -104.06 -26.57
CA GLY A 7 -106.54 -103.79 -28.00
C GLY A 7 -105.76 -104.89 -28.72
N VAL A 8 -105.36 -104.63 -29.96
CA VAL A 8 -104.47 -105.53 -30.72
C VAL A 8 -103.11 -104.86 -30.87
N LEU A 9 -102.06 -105.47 -30.34
CA LEU A 9 -100.69 -105.00 -30.52
C LEU A 9 -100.23 -105.38 -31.93
N LYS A 10 -99.95 -104.36 -32.75
CA LYS A 10 -99.52 -104.51 -34.14
C LYS A 10 -98.15 -103.90 -34.35
N ASP A 11 -97.37 -104.49 -35.26
CA ASP A 11 -96.11 -103.92 -35.71
C ASP A 11 -96.33 -102.73 -36.67
N GLY A 12 -95.25 -102.09 -37.10
CA GLY A 12 -95.28 -100.98 -38.07
C GLY A 12 -95.82 -101.37 -39.46
N ALA A 13 -96.02 -102.66 -39.75
CA ALA A 13 -96.65 -103.18 -40.96
C ALA A 13 -98.11 -103.60 -40.74
N GLY A 14 -98.66 -103.40 -39.54
CA GLY A 14 -100.03 -103.72 -39.17
C GLY A 14 -100.29 -105.19 -38.86
N LYS A 15 -99.25 -106.03 -38.78
CA LYS A 15 -99.37 -107.46 -38.41
C LYS A 15 -99.37 -107.63 -36.88
N PRO A 16 -100.07 -108.65 -36.34
CA PRO A 16 -100.05 -108.92 -34.91
C PRO A 16 -98.64 -109.22 -34.39
N VAL A 17 -98.24 -108.58 -33.30
CA VAL A 17 -96.96 -108.87 -32.64
C VAL A 17 -97.15 -110.08 -31.73
N GLN A 18 -96.69 -111.25 -32.18
CA GLN A 18 -96.70 -112.49 -31.40
C GLN A 18 -95.48 -112.55 -30.46
N ASN A 19 -95.59 -113.30 -29.36
CA ASN A 19 -94.53 -113.50 -28.35
C ASN A 19 -93.96 -112.21 -27.74
N CYS A 20 -94.83 -111.22 -27.52
CA CYS A 20 -94.51 -110.00 -26.77
C CYS A 20 -95.16 -110.05 -25.38
N THR A 21 -94.50 -109.51 -24.36
CA THR A 21 -95.12 -109.24 -23.05
C THR A 21 -95.20 -107.73 -22.87
N ILE A 22 -96.40 -107.22 -22.62
CA ILE A 22 -96.63 -105.82 -22.26
C ILE A 22 -96.51 -105.71 -20.74
N GLN A 23 -95.53 -104.94 -20.25
CA GLN A 23 -95.34 -104.64 -18.84
C GLN A 23 -95.66 -103.18 -18.52
N LEU A 24 -96.44 -102.96 -17.46
CA LEU A 24 -96.69 -101.65 -16.88
C LEU A 24 -96.01 -101.57 -15.52
N LYS A 25 -94.99 -100.71 -15.40
CA LYS A 25 -94.25 -100.49 -14.15
C LYS A 25 -94.68 -99.19 -13.48
N ALA A 26 -95.24 -99.24 -12.28
CA ALA A 26 -95.65 -98.03 -11.57
C ALA A 26 -94.44 -97.10 -11.30
N LYS A 27 -94.53 -95.82 -11.69
CA LYS A 27 -93.45 -94.82 -11.53
C LYS A 27 -93.54 -94.02 -10.23
N ARG A 28 -94.70 -94.00 -9.59
CA ARG A 28 -94.95 -93.33 -8.30
C ARG A 28 -95.97 -94.14 -7.49
N ASN A 29 -95.97 -93.96 -6.17
CA ASN A 29 -97.02 -94.50 -5.31
C ASN A 29 -98.33 -93.75 -5.63
N SER A 30 -99.39 -94.48 -5.93
CA SER A 30 -100.77 -94.01 -5.88
C SER A 30 -101.47 -94.59 -4.64
N THR A 31 -102.72 -94.21 -4.40
CA THR A 31 -103.50 -94.74 -3.26
C THR A 31 -103.85 -96.22 -3.40
N THR A 32 -103.72 -96.83 -4.59
CA THR A 32 -103.97 -98.26 -4.84
C THR A 32 -102.77 -99.03 -5.40
N VAL A 33 -101.72 -98.36 -5.90
CA VAL A 33 -100.56 -99.01 -6.51
C VAL A 33 -99.24 -98.43 -6.01
N VAL A 34 -98.32 -99.29 -5.59
CA VAL A 34 -96.99 -98.91 -5.09
C VAL A 34 -95.99 -98.80 -6.24
N VAL A 35 -95.10 -97.80 -6.20
CA VAL A 35 -94.01 -97.60 -7.17
C VAL A 35 -93.16 -98.86 -7.33
N ASN A 36 -92.65 -99.07 -8.55
CA ASN A 36 -91.86 -100.23 -8.99
C ASN A 36 -92.60 -101.58 -9.04
N THR A 37 -93.89 -101.65 -8.72
CA THR A 37 -94.71 -102.83 -9.00
C THR A 37 -95.00 -102.96 -10.50
N LEU A 38 -95.17 -104.19 -10.98
CA LEU A 38 -95.31 -104.54 -12.40
C LEU A 38 -96.62 -105.30 -12.62
N ALA A 39 -97.40 -104.89 -13.62
CA ALA A 39 -98.45 -105.69 -14.23
C ALA A 39 -97.97 -106.16 -15.61
N SER A 40 -98.21 -107.41 -15.97
CA SER A 40 -97.76 -107.99 -17.25
C SER A 40 -98.86 -108.78 -17.93
N GLU A 41 -99.06 -108.54 -19.21
CA GLU A 41 -100.04 -109.24 -20.05
C GLU A 41 -99.34 -109.72 -21.34
N ASN A 42 -99.58 -110.97 -21.72
CA ASN A 42 -99.09 -111.53 -22.97
C ASN A 42 -100.24 -111.52 -23.98
N PRO A 43 -100.13 -110.81 -25.12
CA PRO A 43 -101.14 -110.88 -26.16
C PRO A 43 -101.26 -112.31 -26.72
N ASP A 44 -102.46 -112.67 -27.18
CA ASP A 44 -102.73 -113.97 -27.82
C ASP A 44 -102.04 -114.10 -29.22
N GLU A 45 -102.19 -115.26 -29.89
CA GLU A 45 -101.63 -115.48 -31.24
C GLU A 45 -102.15 -114.49 -32.30
N ALA A 46 -103.28 -113.81 -32.03
CA ALA A 46 -103.84 -112.74 -32.85
C ALA A 46 -103.41 -111.34 -32.39
N GLY A 47 -102.49 -111.23 -31.42
CA GLY A 47 -101.95 -110.00 -30.86
C GLY A 47 -102.91 -109.26 -29.93
N ARG A 48 -104.01 -109.87 -29.48
CA ARG A 48 -104.99 -109.20 -28.60
C ARG A 48 -104.51 -109.24 -27.16
N TYR A 49 -104.57 -108.10 -26.48
CA TYR A 49 -104.29 -107.97 -25.06
C TYR A 49 -105.45 -107.28 -24.35
N SER A 50 -105.62 -107.60 -23.08
CA SER A 50 -106.66 -106.99 -22.24
C SER A 50 -106.25 -107.06 -20.77
N MET A 51 -105.93 -105.92 -20.18
CA MET A 51 -105.56 -105.83 -18.76
C MET A 51 -106.40 -104.76 -18.05
N ASP A 52 -106.83 -105.06 -16.83
CA ASP A 52 -107.47 -104.08 -15.95
C ASP A 52 -106.39 -103.36 -15.14
N VAL A 53 -106.24 -102.04 -15.33
CA VAL A 53 -105.13 -101.23 -14.79
C VAL A 53 -105.66 -100.21 -13.80
N GLU A 54 -105.16 -100.24 -12.56
CA GLU A 54 -105.51 -99.28 -11.52
C GLU A 54 -104.95 -97.88 -11.81
N TYR A 55 -105.57 -96.84 -11.24
CA TYR A 55 -105.15 -95.46 -11.47
C TYR A 55 -103.74 -95.19 -10.91
N GLY A 56 -102.94 -94.49 -11.68
CA GLY A 56 -101.53 -94.29 -11.41
C GLY A 56 -100.74 -93.94 -12.66
N GLN A 57 -99.46 -93.66 -12.47
CA GLN A 57 -98.55 -93.39 -13.57
C GLN A 57 -97.63 -94.59 -13.80
N TYR A 58 -97.59 -95.09 -15.03
CA TYR A 58 -96.90 -96.32 -15.38
C TYR A 58 -95.93 -96.11 -16.52
N SER A 59 -94.77 -96.75 -16.41
CA SER A 59 -93.80 -96.93 -17.48
C SER A 59 -94.18 -98.19 -18.26
N VAL A 60 -94.52 -98.03 -19.53
CA VAL A 60 -94.85 -99.13 -20.46
C VAL A 60 -93.56 -99.72 -21.03
N ILE A 61 -93.38 -101.02 -20.90
CA ILE A 61 -92.21 -101.76 -21.40
C ILE A 61 -92.72 -102.94 -22.23
N LEU A 62 -92.21 -103.09 -23.44
CA LEU A 62 -92.52 -104.19 -24.34
C LEU A 62 -91.33 -105.15 -24.37
N LEU A 63 -91.58 -106.43 -24.07
CA LEU A 63 -90.57 -107.47 -24.09
C LEU A 63 -90.93 -108.45 -25.20
N VAL A 64 -90.25 -108.39 -26.33
CA VAL A 64 -90.42 -109.34 -27.44
C VAL A 64 -89.35 -110.40 -27.32
N GLU A 65 -89.74 -111.68 -27.37
CA GLU A 65 -88.79 -112.80 -27.25
C GLU A 65 -87.69 -112.70 -28.34
N GLY A 66 -86.42 -112.65 -27.89
CA GLY A 66 -85.26 -112.43 -28.76
C GLY A 66 -84.79 -110.98 -28.93
N PHE A 67 -85.52 -109.99 -28.38
CA PHE A 67 -85.14 -108.57 -28.39
C PHE A 67 -85.08 -107.99 -26.96
N PRO A 68 -84.14 -107.06 -26.68
CA PRO A 68 -84.05 -106.44 -25.36
C PRO A 68 -85.33 -105.65 -25.02
N PRO A 69 -85.74 -105.62 -23.73
CA PRO A 69 -86.92 -104.87 -23.29
C PRO A 69 -86.88 -103.42 -23.78
N SER A 70 -87.93 -102.99 -24.48
CA SER A 70 -88.02 -101.65 -25.06
C SER A 70 -89.03 -100.82 -24.28
N HIS A 71 -88.63 -99.62 -23.85
CA HIS A 71 -89.52 -98.69 -23.15
C HIS A 71 -90.40 -97.97 -24.18
N ALA A 72 -91.70 -98.26 -24.17
CA ALA A 72 -92.65 -97.72 -25.15
C ALA A 72 -93.19 -96.33 -24.78
N GLY A 73 -93.07 -95.93 -23.50
CA GLY A 73 -93.43 -94.60 -23.02
C GLY A 73 -94.04 -94.63 -21.61
N THR A 74 -94.48 -93.48 -21.12
CA THR A 74 -95.18 -93.37 -19.83
C THR A 74 -96.65 -93.07 -20.09
N ILE A 75 -97.55 -93.78 -19.40
CA ILE A 75 -98.97 -93.49 -19.39
C ILE A 75 -99.40 -93.02 -17.99
N THR A 76 -100.41 -92.15 -17.94
CA THR A 76 -101.08 -91.80 -16.69
C THR A 76 -102.54 -92.20 -16.80
N VAL A 77 -102.97 -93.08 -15.91
CA VAL A 77 -104.37 -93.51 -15.78
C VAL A 77 -104.98 -92.73 -14.62
N TYR A 78 -105.90 -91.83 -14.92
CA TYR A 78 -106.68 -91.07 -13.93
C TYR A 78 -107.91 -91.87 -13.49
N GLU A 79 -108.50 -91.51 -12.35
CA GLU A 79 -109.66 -92.21 -11.78
C GLU A 79 -110.90 -92.21 -12.70
N ASP A 80 -111.02 -91.20 -13.56
CA ASP A 80 -112.08 -91.01 -14.56
C ASP A 80 -111.67 -91.41 -15.99
N SER A 81 -110.50 -92.03 -16.16
CA SER A 81 -110.04 -92.45 -17.48
C SER A 81 -110.96 -93.50 -18.11
N ARG A 82 -111.34 -93.28 -19.37
CA ARG A 82 -112.22 -94.21 -20.12
C ARG A 82 -111.42 -95.42 -20.62
N PRO A 83 -112.01 -96.63 -20.69
CA PRO A 83 -111.38 -97.78 -21.34
C PRO A 83 -110.94 -97.47 -22.77
N GLY A 84 -109.76 -97.94 -23.17
CA GLY A 84 -109.14 -97.62 -24.44
C GLY A 84 -107.96 -98.52 -24.78
N THR A 85 -107.30 -98.28 -25.91
CA THR A 85 -106.09 -99.01 -26.30
C THR A 85 -104.87 -98.42 -25.60
N LEU A 86 -103.79 -99.19 -25.46
CA LEU A 86 -102.54 -98.72 -24.87
C LEU A 86 -101.96 -97.48 -25.59
N ASN A 87 -102.17 -97.38 -26.91
CA ASN A 87 -101.75 -96.21 -27.68
C ASN A 87 -102.56 -94.95 -27.36
N ASP A 88 -103.85 -95.08 -27.01
CA ASP A 88 -104.67 -93.93 -26.63
C ASP A 88 -104.13 -93.28 -25.35
N PHE A 89 -103.62 -94.09 -24.43
CA PHE A 89 -103.00 -93.61 -23.19
C PHE A 89 -101.56 -93.09 -23.39
N LEU A 90 -100.80 -93.64 -24.33
CA LEU A 90 -99.45 -93.14 -24.68
C LEU A 90 -99.46 -91.81 -25.45
N GLY A 91 -100.60 -91.43 -26.03
CA GLY A 91 -100.78 -90.20 -26.79
C GLY A 91 -101.41 -89.02 -26.02
N ALA A 92 -101.82 -89.20 -24.77
CA ALA A 92 -102.44 -88.16 -23.96
C ALA A 92 -101.40 -87.20 -23.36
N MET A 93 -101.60 -85.87 -23.46
CA MET A 93 -100.69 -84.86 -22.88
C MET A 93 -100.56 -85.02 -21.36
N THR A 94 -99.36 -84.81 -20.82
CA THR A 94 -99.06 -84.97 -19.38
C THR A 94 -98.72 -83.63 -18.70
N GLU A 95 -98.87 -83.56 -17.38
CA GLU A 95 -98.73 -82.35 -16.55
C GLU A 95 -97.38 -81.60 -16.64
N ASP A 96 -96.34 -82.17 -17.24
CA ASP A 96 -95.05 -81.49 -17.48
C ASP A 96 -95.10 -80.47 -18.64
N ASP A 97 -96.14 -80.49 -19.48
CA ASP A 97 -96.29 -79.59 -20.64
C ASP A 97 -96.91 -78.22 -20.29
N ALA A 98 -97.29 -77.97 -19.02
CA ALA A 98 -98.01 -76.76 -18.58
C ALA A 98 -97.18 -75.74 -17.78
N ARG A 99 -95.83 -75.80 -17.81
CA ARG A 99 -94.96 -74.82 -17.13
C ARG A 99 -94.23 -73.91 -18.15
N PRO A 100 -94.44 -72.58 -18.19
CA PRO A 100 -93.83 -71.72 -19.21
C PRO A 100 -92.30 -71.55 -19.03
N GLU A 101 -91.55 -71.84 -20.09
CA GLU A 101 -90.09 -71.63 -20.24
C GLU A 101 -89.63 -70.18 -19.96
N ALA A 102 -90.57 -69.21 -19.96
CA ALA A 102 -90.32 -67.82 -19.61
C ALA A 102 -89.87 -67.63 -18.14
N LEU A 103 -90.43 -68.37 -17.19
CA LEU A 103 -90.09 -68.21 -15.76
C LEU A 103 -88.73 -68.83 -15.41
N ARG A 104 -88.36 -69.95 -16.05
CA ARG A 104 -87.05 -70.57 -15.85
C ARG A 104 -85.91 -69.72 -16.44
N ARG A 105 -86.16 -69.02 -17.54
CA ARG A 105 -85.21 -68.04 -18.10
C ARG A 105 -85.16 -66.74 -17.28
N PHE A 106 -86.26 -66.34 -16.67
CA PHE A 106 -86.31 -65.14 -15.82
C PHE A 106 -85.46 -65.30 -14.54
N GLU A 107 -85.51 -66.45 -13.86
CA GLU A 107 -84.70 -66.68 -12.65
C GLU A 107 -83.19 -66.76 -12.96
N LEU A 108 -82.79 -67.41 -14.06
CA LEU A 108 -81.39 -67.41 -14.50
C LEU A 108 -80.91 -66.03 -14.94
N MET A 109 -81.77 -65.23 -15.58
CA MET A 109 -81.46 -63.86 -15.98
C MET A 109 -81.36 -62.91 -14.77
N VAL A 110 -82.16 -63.09 -13.72
CA VAL A 110 -82.06 -62.30 -12.49
C VAL A 110 -80.77 -62.60 -11.74
N GLU A 111 -80.35 -63.87 -11.67
CA GLU A 111 -79.09 -64.26 -11.02
C GLU A 111 -77.85 -63.81 -11.82
N GLU A 112 -77.95 -63.76 -13.14
CA GLU A 112 -76.91 -63.21 -14.03
C GLU A 112 -76.87 -61.68 -14.02
N VAL A 113 -78.02 -61.00 -13.92
CA VAL A 113 -78.11 -59.55 -13.70
C VAL A 113 -77.55 -59.17 -12.32
N ALA A 114 -77.79 -59.97 -11.27
CA ALA A 114 -77.21 -59.74 -9.95
C ALA A 114 -75.68 -59.92 -9.95
N ARG A 115 -75.15 -60.94 -10.65
CA ARG A 115 -73.70 -61.11 -10.84
C ARG A 115 -73.08 -59.99 -11.68
N ASN A 116 -73.74 -59.56 -12.75
CA ASN A 116 -73.29 -58.44 -13.58
C ASN A 116 -73.35 -57.11 -12.83
N ALA A 117 -74.39 -56.86 -12.03
CA ALA A 117 -74.48 -55.67 -11.19
C ALA A 117 -73.36 -55.61 -10.14
N SER A 118 -73.00 -56.75 -9.53
CA SER A 118 -71.86 -56.84 -8.61
C SER A 118 -70.52 -56.59 -9.32
N ALA A 119 -70.32 -57.13 -10.52
CA ALA A 119 -69.12 -56.88 -11.33
C ALA A 119 -69.03 -55.41 -11.80
N VAL A 120 -70.15 -54.80 -12.18
CA VAL A 120 -70.23 -53.38 -12.53
C VAL A 120 -69.95 -52.49 -11.30
N ALA A 121 -70.44 -52.85 -10.12
CA ALA A 121 -70.15 -52.13 -8.89
C ALA A 121 -68.67 -52.20 -8.52
N GLN A 122 -68.03 -53.38 -8.63
CA GLN A 122 -66.60 -53.54 -8.42
C GLN A 122 -65.76 -52.77 -9.45
N ASN A 123 -66.13 -52.82 -10.74
CA ASN A 123 -65.46 -52.05 -11.78
C ASN A 123 -65.64 -50.54 -11.61
N THR A 124 -66.81 -50.08 -11.13
CA THR A 124 -67.05 -48.67 -10.83
C THR A 124 -66.22 -48.21 -9.63
N ALA A 125 -66.08 -49.05 -8.61
CA ALA A 125 -65.21 -48.77 -7.47
C ALA A 125 -63.72 -48.73 -7.88
N ALA A 126 -63.29 -49.66 -8.74
CA ALA A 126 -61.95 -49.67 -9.32
C ALA A 126 -61.71 -48.41 -10.18
N ALA A 127 -62.67 -48.02 -11.02
CA ALA A 127 -62.58 -46.80 -11.83
C ALA A 127 -62.52 -45.52 -10.97
N LYS A 128 -63.30 -45.43 -9.88
CA LYS A 128 -63.23 -44.31 -8.93
C LYS A 128 -61.88 -44.27 -8.21
N LYS A 129 -61.32 -45.43 -7.84
CA LYS A 129 -59.99 -45.51 -7.24
C LYS A 129 -58.91 -45.07 -8.23
N SER A 130 -58.93 -45.56 -9.46
CA SER A 130 -58.02 -45.14 -10.53
C SER A 130 -58.15 -43.65 -10.86
N ALA A 131 -59.36 -43.08 -10.82
CA ALA A 131 -59.57 -41.64 -10.97
C ALA A 131 -58.99 -40.83 -9.80
N SER A 132 -59.06 -41.36 -8.58
CA SER A 132 -58.45 -40.75 -7.39
C SER A 132 -56.92 -40.81 -7.43
N ASP A 133 -56.36 -41.93 -7.88
CA ASP A 133 -54.92 -42.13 -8.05
C ASP A 133 -54.38 -41.23 -9.18
N ALA A 134 -55.13 -41.06 -10.27
CA ALA A 134 -54.82 -40.10 -11.33
C ALA A 134 -54.88 -38.64 -10.82
N GLY A 135 -55.88 -38.32 -9.98
CA GLY A 135 -55.99 -37.00 -9.33
C GLY A 135 -54.88 -36.73 -8.30
N THR A 136 -54.30 -37.77 -7.71
CA THR A 136 -53.12 -37.67 -6.82
C THR A 136 -51.85 -37.48 -7.64
N SER A 137 -51.67 -38.27 -8.69
CA SER A 137 -50.55 -38.15 -9.63
C SER A 137 -50.50 -36.77 -10.31
N ALA A 138 -51.66 -36.19 -10.65
CA ALA A 138 -51.74 -34.83 -11.19
C ALA A 138 -51.33 -33.75 -10.18
N ARG A 139 -51.61 -33.95 -8.89
CA ARG A 139 -51.19 -33.04 -7.81
C ARG A 139 -49.69 -33.14 -7.57
N GLU A 140 -49.12 -34.33 -7.59
CA GLU A 140 -47.66 -34.54 -7.50
C GLU A 140 -46.93 -33.90 -8.69
N ALA A 141 -47.46 -34.04 -9.91
CA ALA A 141 -46.92 -33.38 -11.09
C ALA A 141 -46.96 -31.84 -10.98
N ALA A 142 -48.02 -31.27 -10.39
CA ALA A 142 -48.12 -29.83 -10.14
C ALA A 142 -47.10 -29.36 -9.07
N THR A 143 -46.86 -30.16 -8.03
CA THR A 143 -45.81 -29.89 -7.03
C THR A 143 -44.43 -29.93 -7.68
N HIS A 144 -44.12 -30.95 -8.48
CA HIS A 144 -42.84 -31.04 -9.18
C HIS A 144 -42.62 -29.90 -10.19
N ALA A 145 -43.67 -29.44 -10.87
CA ALA A 145 -43.60 -28.24 -11.71
C ALA A 145 -43.28 -26.97 -10.90
N THR A 146 -43.80 -26.89 -9.67
CA THR A 146 -43.51 -25.78 -8.74
C THR A 146 -42.08 -25.85 -8.23
N ASP A 147 -41.58 -27.04 -7.89
CA ASP A 147 -40.19 -27.27 -7.48
C ASP A 147 -39.20 -26.98 -8.62
N ALA A 148 -39.57 -27.33 -9.86
CA ALA A 148 -38.80 -27.00 -11.06
C ALA A 148 -38.76 -25.47 -11.29
N ALA A 149 -39.88 -24.77 -11.10
CA ALA A 149 -39.91 -23.31 -11.16
C ALA A 149 -39.10 -22.65 -10.03
N GLY A 150 -39.12 -23.23 -8.82
CA GLY A 150 -38.28 -22.82 -7.69
C GLY A 150 -36.78 -23.01 -7.97
N SER A 151 -36.41 -24.15 -8.55
CA SER A 151 -35.04 -24.46 -8.97
C SER A 151 -34.56 -23.53 -10.09
N ALA A 152 -35.42 -23.20 -11.06
CA ALA A 152 -35.12 -22.23 -12.11
C ALA A 152 -34.91 -20.81 -11.55
N ARG A 153 -35.70 -20.40 -10.55
CA ARG A 153 -35.49 -19.14 -9.84
C ARG A 153 -34.17 -19.12 -9.07
N ALA A 154 -33.85 -20.20 -8.34
CA ALA A 154 -32.57 -20.33 -7.64
C ALA A 154 -31.35 -20.30 -8.60
N ALA A 155 -31.47 -20.92 -9.77
CA ALA A 155 -30.47 -20.85 -10.83
C ALA A 155 -30.31 -19.42 -11.38
N SER A 156 -31.43 -18.70 -11.59
CA SER A 156 -31.41 -17.29 -12.01
C SER A 156 -30.75 -16.38 -10.96
N THR A 157 -31.06 -16.58 -9.67
CA THR A 157 -30.39 -15.86 -8.57
C THR A 157 -28.89 -16.16 -8.51
N SER A 158 -28.50 -17.42 -8.71
CA SER A 158 -27.08 -17.82 -8.73
C SER A 158 -26.33 -17.24 -9.93
N ALA A 159 -26.96 -17.18 -11.10
CA ALA A 159 -26.42 -16.49 -12.28
C ALA A 159 -26.26 -14.98 -12.03
N GLY A 160 -27.20 -14.36 -11.32
CA GLY A 160 -27.10 -12.96 -10.88
C GLY A 160 -25.91 -12.73 -9.94
N GLN A 161 -25.71 -13.60 -8.93
CA GLN A 161 -24.56 -13.52 -8.02
C GLN A 161 -23.22 -13.74 -8.74
N ALA A 162 -23.18 -14.63 -9.73
CA ALA A 162 -22.01 -14.85 -10.58
C ALA A 162 -21.69 -13.60 -11.44
N ALA A 163 -22.70 -12.92 -11.97
CA ALA A 163 -22.53 -11.66 -12.69
C ALA A 163 -21.98 -10.54 -11.78
N THR A 164 -22.51 -10.40 -10.56
CA THR A 164 -21.99 -9.43 -9.57
C THR A 164 -20.53 -9.73 -9.16
N SER A 165 -20.18 -11.02 -9.04
CA SER A 165 -18.82 -11.46 -8.76
C SER A 165 -17.87 -11.16 -9.92
N ALA A 166 -18.31 -11.35 -11.17
CA ALA A 166 -17.56 -10.97 -12.37
C ALA A 166 -17.36 -9.45 -12.48
N GLN A 167 -18.38 -8.65 -12.13
CA GLN A 167 -18.27 -7.20 -12.03
C GLN A 167 -17.23 -6.78 -10.99
N SER A 168 -17.26 -7.40 -9.80
CA SER A 168 -16.33 -7.12 -8.70
C SER A 168 -14.89 -7.50 -9.05
N ALA A 169 -14.70 -8.60 -9.79
CA ALA A 169 -13.41 -9.00 -10.32
C ALA A 169 -12.87 -8.01 -11.37
N SER A 170 -13.74 -7.50 -12.25
CA SER A 170 -13.39 -6.47 -13.23
C SER A 170 -12.98 -5.15 -12.57
N SER A 171 -13.72 -4.71 -11.55
CA SER A 171 -13.34 -3.55 -10.73
C SER A 171 -11.99 -3.75 -10.03
N SER A 172 -11.76 -4.93 -9.47
CA SER A 172 -10.49 -5.28 -8.81
C SER A 172 -9.30 -5.29 -9.78
N ALA A 173 -9.51 -5.79 -11.00
CA ALA A 173 -8.51 -5.73 -12.07
C ALA A 173 -8.21 -4.27 -12.50
N GLY A 174 -9.23 -3.42 -12.55
CA GLY A 174 -9.07 -1.98 -12.75
C GLY A 174 -8.23 -1.32 -11.66
N THR A 175 -8.51 -1.63 -10.39
CA THR A 175 -7.71 -1.14 -9.25
C THR A 175 -6.26 -1.62 -9.33
N ALA A 176 -6.02 -2.88 -9.68
CA ALA A 176 -4.68 -3.43 -9.85
C ALA A 176 -3.89 -2.73 -10.99
N SER A 177 -4.55 -2.43 -12.11
CA SER A 177 -3.96 -1.68 -13.23
C SER A 177 -3.56 -0.25 -12.83
N THR A 178 -4.42 0.44 -12.07
CA THR A 178 -4.12 1.77 -11.52
C THR A 178 -2.92 1.70 -10.56
N LYS A 179 -2.85 0.68 -9.69
CA LYS A 179 -1.73 0.49 -8.76
C LYS A 179 -0.41 0.16 -9.47
N ALA A 180 -0.45 -0.61 -10.55
CA ALA A 180 0.73 -0.86 -11.39
C ALA A 180 1.25 0.43 -12.06
N THR A 181 0.34 1.32 -12.47
CA THR A 181 0.68 2.63 -13.04
C THR A 181 1.28 3.56 -11.98
N GLU A 182 0.73 3.58 -10.77
CA GLU A 182 1.28 4.33 -9.63
C GLU A 182 2.68 3.83 -9.24
N ALA A 183 2.88 2.50 -9.18
CA ALA A 183 4.18 1.90 -8.92
C ALA A 183 5.22 2.29 -9.98
N SER A 184 4.83 2.36 -11.26
CA SER A 184 5.70 2.80 -12.35
C SER A 184 6.09 4.28 -12.22
N LYS A 185 5.15 5.15 -11.80
CA LYS A 185 5.45 6.56 -11.49
C LYS A 185 6.38 6.71 -10.30
N SER A 186 6.19 5.92 -9.25
CA SER A 186 7.07 5.90 -8.07
C SER A 186 8.49 5.41 -8.41
N ALA A 187 8.63 4.41 -9.28
CA ALA A 187 9.94 3.95 -9.78
C ALA A 187 10.66 5.04 -10.59
N ALA A 188 9.95 5.77 -11.45
CA ALA A 188 10.51 6.90 -12.20
C ALA A 188 10.94 8.07 -11.27
N ALA A 189 10.17 8.33 -10.21
CA ALA A 189 10.52 9.32 -9.19
C ALA A 189 11.77 8.91 -8.38
N ALA A 190 11.94 7.61 -8.11
CA ALA A 190 13.14 7.07 -7.47
C ALA A 190 14.39 7.22 -8.36
N GLU A 191 14.29 6.96 -9.66
CA GLU A 191 15.42 7.14 -10.59
C GLU A 191 15.79 8.62 -10.78
N SER A 192 14.78 9.51 -10.78
CA SER A 192 15.00 10.97 -10.78
C SER A 192 15.70 11.42 -9.50
N SER A 193 15.32 10.85 -8.35
CA SER A 193 15.95 11.15 -7.05
C SER A 193 17.40 10.65 -6.96
N LYS A 194 17.69 9.47 -7.54
CA LYS A 194 19.05 8.95 -7.68
C LYS A 194 19.92 9.85 -8.56
N SER A 195 19.36 10.37 -9.66
CA SER A 195 20.05 11.32 -10.53
C SER A 195 20.33 12.65 -9.81
N ALA A 196 19.36 13.16 -9.03
CA ALA A 196 19.55 14.36 -8.21
C ALA A 196 20.61 14.15 -7.10
N ALA A 197 20.65 12.96 -6.49
CA ALA A 197 21.67 12.59 -5.51
C ALA A 197 23.07 12.51 -6.14
N ALA A 198 23.20 11.96 -7.35
CA ALA A 198 24.46 11.92 -8.09
C ALA A 198 24.97 13.33 -8.45
N THR A 199 24.08 14.22 -8.91
CA THR A 199 24.40 15.63 -9.15
C THR A 199 24.85 16.34 -7.86
N SER A 200 24.19 16.06 -6.74
CA SER A 200 24.54 16.63 -5.44
C SER A 200 25.89 16.11 -4.92
N ALA A 201 26.20 14.82 -5.14
CA ALA A 201 27.51 14.24 -4.84
C ALA A 201 28.62 14.87 -5.71
N GLY A 202 28.35 15.14 -6.99
CA GLY A 202 29.25 15.88 -7.87
C GLY A 202 29.51 17.30 -7.37
N ALA A 203 28.46 18.02 -6.96
CA ALA A 203 28.58 19.37 -6.38
C ALA A 203 29.39 19.37 -5.07
N ALA A 204 29.19 18.36 -4.21
CA ALA A 204 29.96 18.18 -2.98
C ALA A 204 31.46 17.94 -3.28
N LYS A 205 31.78 17.13 -4.30
CA LYS A 205 33.16 16.90 -4.75
C LYS A 205 33.82 18.17 -5.28
N THR A 206 33.09 19.00 -6.02
CA THR A 206 33.55 20.32 -6.46
C THR A 206 33.79 21.26 -5.28
N SER A 207 32.92 21.23 -4.27
CA SER A 207 33.11 21.99 -3.02
C SER A 207 34.36 21.54 -2.25
N GLU A 208 34.63 20.24 -2.18
CA GLU A 208 35.84 19.67 -1.57
C GLU A 208 37.11 20.15 -2.30
N MET A 209 37.09 20.17 -3.64
CA MET A 209 38.20 20.72 -4.45
C MET A 209 38.39 22.22 -4.24
N ASN A 210 37.31 23.00 -4.15
CA ASN A 210 37.38 24.45 -3.90
C ASN A 210 37.90 24.75 -2.49
N ALA A 211 37.54 23.94 -1.49
CA ALA A 211 38.07 24.05 -0.14
C ALA A 211 39.58 23.74 -0.09
N ALA A 212 40.02 22.69 -0.80
CA ALA A 212 41.45 22.37 -0.92
C ALA A 212 42.24 23.47 -1.66
N ALA A 213 41.68 24.04 -2.74
CA ALA A 213 42.26 25.17 -3.44
C ALA A 213 42.37 26.41 -2.53
N SER A 214 41.33 26.68 -1.73
CA SER A 214 41.31 27.79 -0.76
C SER A 214 42.35 27.60 0.36
N GLN A 215 42.53 26.37 0.86
CA GLN A 215 43.62 26.04 1.79
C GLN A 215 45.00 26.30 1.18
N LYS A 216 45.20 25.93 -0.09
CA LYS A 216 46.48 26.13 -0.79
C LYS A 216 46.77 27.62 -1.03
N SER A 217 45.75 28.41 -1.37
CA SER A 217 45.85 29.87 -1.48
C SER A 217 46.12 30.53 -0.14
N ALA A 218 45.51 30.05 0.95
CA ALA A 218 45.78 30.52 2.30
C ALA A 218 47.22 30.18 2.75
N ALA A 219 47.70 28.97 2.47
CA ALA A 219 49.08 28.57 2.74
C ALA A 219 50.11 29.38 1.93
N THR A 220 49.79 29.69 0.66
CA THR A 220 50.62 30.55 -0.20
C THR A 220 50.65 31.99 0.35
N SER A 221 49.50 32.51 0.79
CA SER A 221 49.40 33.85 1.37
C SER A 221 50.12 33.94 2.72
N ALA A 222 50.05 32.91 3.56
CA ALA A 222 50.81 32.82 4.80
C ALA A 222 52.33 32.76 4.55
N SER A 223 52.75 32.04 3.52
CA SER A 223 54.16 31.99 3.10
C SER A 223 54.62 33.36 2.59
N ALA A 224 53.83 34.04 1.77
CA ALA A 224 54.13 35.39 1.29
C ALA A 224 54.17 36.42 2.43
N ALA A 225 53.27 36.32 3.41
CA ALA A 225 53.29 37.16 4.61
C ALA A 225 54.54 36.91 5.46
N THR A 226 54.98 35.65 5.59
CA THR A 226 56.21 35.29 6.30
C THR A 226 57.45 35.84 5.59
N THR A 227 57.49 35.76 4.26
CA THR A 227 58.55 36.39 3.45
C THR A 227 58.55 37.91 3.63
N LYS A 228 57.38 38.56 3.54
CA LYS A 228 57.26 40.02 3.72
C LYS A 228 57.61 40.47 5.14
N ALA A 229 57.30 39.69 6.17
CA ALA A 229 57.75 39.94 7.53
C ALA A 229 59.28 39.84 7.66
N SER A 230 59.90 38.89 6.95
CA SER A 230 61.36 38.73 6.90
C SER A 230 62.05 39.87 6.14
N GLU A 231 61.46 40.32 5.03
CA GLU A 231 61.91 41.51 4.30
C GLU A 231 61.80 42.77 5.16
N ALA A 232 60.67 42.96 5.85
CA ALA A 232 60.46 44.09 6.76
C ALA A 232 61.44 44.06 7.95
N ALA A 233 61.72 42.88 8.50
CA ALA A 233 62.75 42.71 9.54
C ALA A 233 64.16 43.04 9.02
N THR A 234 64.44 42.73 7.76
CA THR A 234 65.71 43.10 7.10
C THR A 234 65.79 44.61 6.92
N SER A 235 64.75 45.25 6.38
CA SER A 235 64.70 46.70 6.24
C SER A 235 64.76 47.44 7.59
N ALA A 236 64.19 46.88 8.66
CA ALA A 236 64.32 47.44 10.01
C ALA A 236 65.76 47.34 10.54
N ARG A 237 66.49 46.26 10.24
CA ARG A 237 67.92 46.14 10.55
C ARG A 237 68.75 47.14 9.75
N ASP A 238 68.45 47.33 8.47
CA ASP A 238 69.15 48.30 7.61
C ASP A 238 68.88 49.74 8.07
N ALA A 239 67.66 50.04 8.52
CA ALA A 239 67.31 51.33 9.12
C ALA A 239 68.02 51.56 10.46
N ALA A 240 68.13 50.53 11.31
CA ALA A 240 68.90 50.58 12.54
C ALA A 240 70.40 50.79 12.26
N ALA A 241 70.97 50.09 11.28
CA ALA A 241 72.34 50.28 10.82
C ALA A 241 72.56 51.71 10.27
N SER A 242 71.60 52.25 9.52
CA SER A 242 71.64 53.62 9.01
C SER A 242 71.56 54.66 10.14
N LYS A 243 70.79 54.40 11.20
CA LYS A 243 70.74 55.24 12.41
C LYS A 243 72.08 55.27 13.14
N GLU A 244 72.75 54.12 13.29
CA GLU A 244 74.09 54.05 13.88
C GLU A 244 75.15 54.73 13.00
N ALA A 245 75.04 54.62 11.66
CA ALA A 245 75.89 55.34 10.72
C ALA A 245 75.68 56.87 10.80
N ALA A 246 74.44 57.33 10.96
CA ALA A 246 74.12 58.74 11.17
C ALA A 246 74.67 59.25 12.52
N LYS A 247 74.55 58.47 13.60
CA LYS A 247 75.13 58.78 14.92
C LYS A 247 76.66 58.87 14.86
N SER A 248 77.30 57.98 14.10
CA SER A 248 78.75 58.01 13.85
C SER A 248 79.17 59.25 13.06
N SER A 249 78.35 59.66 12.08
CA SER A 249 78.58 60.88 11.29
C SER A 249 78.40 62.16 12.11
N GLU A 250 77.43 62.20 13.03
CA GLU A 250 77.24 63.29 14.01
C GLU A 250 78.46 63.42 14.95
N THR A 251 79.03 62.28 15.36
CA THR A 251 80.25 62.23 16.18
C THR A 251 81.47 62.74 15.40
N ASN A 252 81.60 62.37 14.13
CA ASN A 252 82.66 62.87 13.24
C ASN A 252 82.52 64.36 12.93
N ALA A 253 81.29 64.86 12.75
CA ALA A 253 81.00 66.29 12.60
C ALA A 253 81.35 67.07 13.87
N SER A 254 81.02 66.54 15.04
CA SER A 254 81.40 67.12 16.34
C SER A 254 82.92 67.19 16.51
N SER A 255 83.63 66.11 16.15
CA SER A 255 85.10 66.04 16.18
C SER A 255 85.76 67.01 15.19
N SER A 256 85.15 67.18 14.01
CA SER A 256 85.58 68.16 13.01
C SER A 256 85.35 69.60 13.48
N ALA A 257 84.25 69.87 14.18
CA ALA A 257 83.99 71.16 14.81
C ALA A 257 85.00 71.47 15.92
N SER A 258 85.38 70.49 16.75
CA SER A 258 86.45 70.65 17.75
C SER A 258 87.82 70.91 17.11
N SER A 259 88.11 70.27 15.97
CA SER A 259 89.33 70.50 15.19
C SER A 259 89.35 71.89 14.56
N ALA A 260 88.20 72.37 14.09
CA ALA A 260 88.02 73.75 13.58
C ALA A 260 88.17 74.79 14.70
N ALA A 261 87.64 74.54 15.89
CA ALA A 261 87.83 75.41 17.06
C ALA A 261 89.30 75.46 17.52
N SER A 262 90.01 74.34 17.48
CA SER A 262 91.44 74.27 17.76
C SER A 262 92.26 75.04 16.72
N SER A 263 91.88 74.93 15.44
CA SER A 263 92.50 75.69 14.33
C SER A 263 92.22 77.19 14.44
N ALA A 264 91.03 77.60 14.88
CA ALA A 264 90.70 79.00 15.16
C ALA A 264 91.55 79.56 16.33
N THR A 265 91.81 78.74 17.35
CA THR A 265 92.70 79.10 18.47
C THR A 265 94.15 79.24 18.00
N ALA A 266 94.62 78.34 17.14
CA ALA A 266 95.93 78.42 16.51
C ALA A 266 96.06 79.67 15.61
N ALA A 267 95.02 79.99 14.82
CA ALA A 267 94.96 81.22 14.02
C ALA A 267 94.98 82.49 14.90
N GLY A 268 94.30 82.48 16.05
CA GLY A 268 94.35 83.55 17.03
C GLY A 268 95.74 83.73 17.67
N ASN A 269 96.44 82.63 17.94
CA ASN A 269 97.82 82.67 18.44
C ASN A 269 98.81 83.16 17.37
N SER A 270 98.62 82.76 16.11
CA SER A 270 99.38 83.27 14.96
C SER A 270 99.10 84.75 14.68
N ALA A 271 97.87 85.23 14.88
CA ALA A 271 97.54 86.65 14.81
C ALA A 271 98.21 87.47 15.92
N LYS A 272 98.34 86.90 17.13
CA LYS A 272 99.11 87.48 18.24
C LYS A 272 100.61 87.54 17.92
N ALA A 273 101.17 86.48 17.33
CA ALA A 273 102.56 86.45 16.86
C ALA A 273 102.80 87.44 15.71
N ALA A 274 101.84 87.60 14.80
CA ALA A 274 101.89 88.60 13.72
C ALA A 274 101.86 90.04 14.26
N LYS A 275 101.12 90.32 15.34
CA LYS A 275 101.13 91.63 16.05
C LYS A 275 102.49 91.96 16.66
N THR A 276 103.20 90.94 17.16
CA THR A 276 104.58 91.07 17.67
C THR A 276 105.58 91.29 16.53
N SER A 277 105.36 90.69 15.35
CA SER A 277 106.16 90.94 14.13
C SER A 277 105.84 92.27 13.42
N GLU A 278 104.62 92.81 13.56
CA GLU A 278 104.18 94.13 13.05
C GLU A 278 105.05 95.29 13.62
N THR A 279 105.59 95.12 14.83
CA THR A 279 106.48 96.12 15.47
C THR A 279 107.90 96.12 14.87
N ASN A 280 108.32 95.05 14.18
CA ASN A 280 109.70 94.85 13.72
C ASN A 280 109.93 95.04 12.20
N ALA A 281 108.90 95.30 11.38
CA ALA A 281 109.01 95.23 9.91
C ALA A 281 108.46 96.47 9.15
N ARG A 282 109.04 97.66 9.39
CA ARG A 282 108.86 98.87 8.56
C ARG A 282 109.67 98.85 7.24
N SER A 283 110.01 97.70 6.64
CA SER A 283 111.01 97.67 5.55
C SER A 283 110.86 96.65 4.41
N SER A 284 109.68 96.14 4.02
CA SER A 284 109.55 95.42 2.72
C SER A 284 108.12 95.27 2.21
N GLU A 285 107.82 95.96 1.11
CA GLU A 285 106.48 96.25 0.59
C GLU A 285 105.98 95.29 -0.53
N THR A 286 106.68 94.19 -0.82
CA THR A 286 106.33 93.34 -2.00
C THR A 286 105.68 91.98 -1.66
N ALA A 287 105.52 91.62 -0.37
CA ALA A 287 104.89 90.36 0.05
C ALA A 287 103.36 90.46 0.34
N ALA A 288 102.77 91.65 0.25
CA ALA A 288 101.38 91.93 0.63
C ALA A 288 100.32 91.37 -0.35
N GLY A 289 100.69 91.04 -1.59
CA GLY A 289 99.72 90.60 -2.62
C GLY A 289 99.25 89.14 -2.50
N GLN A 290 100.06 88.24 -1.93
CA GLN A 290 99.74 86.79 -1.89
C GLN A 290 98.96 86.38 -0.63
N SER A 291 99.12 87.11 0.48
CA SER A 291 98.42 86.81 1.74
C SER A 291 96.96 87.28 1.76
N ALA A 292 96.59 88.30 0.97
CA ALA A 292 95.20 88.76 0.85
C ALA A 292 94.31 87.77 0.06
N SER A 293 94.85 87.10 -0.97
CA SER A 293 94.13 86.12 -1.79
C SER A 293 93.88 84.79 -1.05
N ALA A 294 94.79 84.38 -0.17
CA ALA A 294 94.63 83.17 0.65
C ALA A 294 93.58 83.34 1.77
N ALA A 295 93.47 84.55 2.35
CA ALA A 295 92.44 84.87 3.34
C ALA A 295 91.03 84.97 2.72
N ALA A 296 90.93 85.54 1.51
CA ALA A 296 89.67 85.57 0.75
C ALA A 296 89.21 84.17 0.31
N GLY A 297 90.14 83.31 -0.16
CA GLY A 297 89.84 81.92 -0.50
C GLY A 297 89.37 81.08 0.70
N SER A 298 89.99 81.28 1.87
CA SER A 298 89.61 80.56 3.11
C SER A 298 88.24 81.00 3.65
N LYS A 299 87.87 82.28 3.48
CA LYS A 299 86.53 82.80 3.85
C LYS A 299 85.43 82.22 2.95
N THR A 300 85.69 82.09 1.64
CA THR A 300 84.76 81.45 0.70
C THR A 300 84.64 79.95 0.95
N ALA A 301 85.73 79.24 1.24
CA ALA A 301 85.71 77.82 1.59
C ALA A 301 84.94 77.54 2.90
N ALA A 302 85.07 78.40 3.91
CA ALA A 302 84.31 78.31 5.15
C ALA A 302 82.79 78.58 4.94
N ALA A 303 82.44 79.56 4.10
CA ALA A 303 81.05 79.86 3.76
C ALA A 303 80.40 78.75 2.92
N SER A 304 81.14 78.16 1.97
CA SER A 304 80.69 76.99 1.19
C SER A 304 80.54 75.75 2.08
N SER A 305 81.42 75.54 3.05
CA SER A 305 81.35 74.42 3.99
C SER A 305 80.18 74.57 4.98
N ALA A 306 79.91 75.79 5.46
CA ALA A 306 78.73 76.08 6.29
C ALA A 306 77.42 75.88 5.51
N SER A 307 77.39 76.25 4.23
CA SER A 307 76.24 76.04 3.35
C SER A 307 76.03 74.56 2.99
N ALA A 308 77.11 73.79 2.85
CA ALA A 308 77.06 72.34 2.68
C ALA A 308 76.57 71.63 3.96
N ALA A 309 76.98 72.10 5.13
CA ALA A 309 76.52 71.59 6.42
C ALA A 309 75.04 71.89 6.66
N SER A 310 74.54 73.09 6.34
CA SER A 310 73.12 73.43 6.47
C SER A 310 72.25 72.66 5.46
N THR A 311 72.74 72.45 4.24
CA THR A 311 72.08 71.59 3.23
C THR A 311 72.01 70.14 3.69
N SER A 312 73.10 69.62 4.27
CA SER A 312 73.16 68.24 4.81
C SER A 312 72.25 68.07 6.03
N ALA A 313 72.16 69.08 6.91
CA ALA A 313 71.20 69.09 8.02
C ALA A 313 69.75 69.12 7.53
N GLY A 314 69.47 69.88 6.46
CA GLY A 314 68.16 69.87 5.78
C GLY A 314 67.80 68.51 5.19
N GLN A 315 68.75 67.84 4.52
CA GLN A 315 68.55 66.49 3.98
C GLN A 315 68.38 65.43 5.08
N ALA A 316 69.09 65.56 6.20
CA ALA A 316 68.92 64.68 7.37
C ALA A 316 67.53 64.83 7.99
N SER A 317 67.02 66.07 8.13
CA SER A 317 65.68 66.35 8.66
C SER A 317 64.56 65.86 7.72
N ALA A 318 64.75 66.00 6.40
CA ALA A 318 63.86 65.42 5.39
C ALA A 318 63.86 63.89 5.43
N SER A 319 65.02 63.27 5.62
CA SER A 319 65.16 61.81 5.74
C SER A 319 64.55 61.27 7.03
N ALA A 320 64.68 61.98 8.16
CA ALA A 320 64.00 61.63 9.41
C ALA A 320 62.46 61.72 9.27
N THR A 321 61.96 62.74 8.55
CA THR A 321 60.53 62.87 8.25
C THR A 321 60.03 61.74 7.34
N ALA A 322 60.82 61.34 6.33
CA ALA A 322 60.50 60.22 5.46
C ALA A 322 60.51 58.87 6.21
N ALA A 323 61.43 58.69 7.16
CA ALA A 323 61.46 57.53 8.05
C ALA A 323 60.22 57.48 8.97
N GLY A 324 59.78 58.63 9.50
CA GLY A 324 58.54 58.73 10.28
C GLY A 324 57.30 58.31 9.48
N LYS A 325 57.13 58.84 8.26
CA LYS A 325 56.03 58.44 7.35
C LYS A 325 56.08 56.97 6.95
N SER A 326 57.28 56.40 6.82
CA SER A 326 57.46 54.98 6.52
C SER A 326 57.10 54.10 7.72
N ALA A 327 57.39 54.55 8.96
CA ALA A 327 56.96 53.88 10.17
C ALA A 327 55.44 53.92 10.37
N GLU A 328 54.78 55.04 10.04
CA GLU A 328 53.31 55.15 10.03
C GLU A 328 52.66 54.25 8.96
N SER A 329 53.28 54.14 7.79
CA SER A 329 52.84 53.23 6.73
C SER A 329 53.03 51.76 7.11
N ALA A 330 54.11 51.43 7.84
CA ALA A 330 54.34 50.09 8.39
C ALA A 330 53.35 49.75 9.50
N ALA A 331 53.02 50.70 10.39
CA ALA A 331 51.99 50.53 11.43
C ALA A 331 50.59 50.33 10.82
N SER A 332 50.26 51.09 9.77
CA SER A 332 49.00 50.93 9.01
C SER A 332 48.93 49.60 8.26
N SER A 333 50.07 49.12 7.76
CA SER A 333 50.17 47.79 7.12
C SER A 333 50.04 46.66 8.14
N ALA A 334 50.59 46.83 9.35
CA ALA A 334 50.45 45.88 10.45
C ALA A 334 49.02 45.79 11.00
N SER A 335 48.30 46.93 11.09
CA SER A 335 46.88 46.93 11.46
C SER A 335 46.03 46.24 10.38
N THR A 336 46.31 46.50 9.10
CA THR A 336 45.64 45.83 7.97
C THR A 336 45.90 44.32 7.97
N ALA A 337 47.13 43.88 8.27
CA ALA A 337 47.48 42.48 8.39
C ALA A 337 46.77 41.80 9.59
N THR A 338 46.60 42.52 10.70
CA THR A 338 45.86 42.05 11.88
C THR A 338 44.37 41.88 11.57
N THR A 339 43.75 42.83 10.86
CA THR A 339 42.36 42.72 10.38
C THR A 339 42.18 41.55 9.43
N LYS A 340 43.12 41.36 8.47
CA LYS A 340 43.13 40.21 7.55
C LYS A 340 43.27 38.87 8.26
N ALA A 341 44.05 38.80 9.34
CA ALA A 341 44.17 37.60 10.16
C ALA A 341 42.86 37.28 10.92
N GLY A 342 42.14 38.31 11.36
CA GLY A 342 40.78 38.19 11.91
C GLY A 342 39.78 37.63 10.89
N GLU A 343 39.75 38.21 9.69
CA GLU A 343 38.91 37.74 8.56
C GLU A 343 39.22 36.27 8.19
N ALA A 344 40.51 35.89 8.18
CA ALA A 344 40.94 34.51 7.91
C ALA A 344 40.47 33.52 8.99
N THR A 345 40.41 33.95 10.26
CA THR A 345 39.95 33.15 11.40
C THR A 345 38.43 32.94 11.35
N GLU A 346 37.67 33.97 10.95
CA GLU A 346 36.23 33.86 10.71
C GLU A 346 35.91 32.96 9.50
N GLN A 347 36.68 33.08 8.41
CA GLN A 347 36.57 32.20 7.24
C GLN A 347 36.89 30.74 7.57
N ALA A 348 37.90 30.48 8.40
CA ALA A 348 38.20 29.13 8.91
C ALA A 348 37.06 28.57 9.77
N SER A 349 36.43 29.41 10.58
CA SER A 349 35.26 29.04 11.39
C SER A 349 34.02 28.78 10.53
N ALA A 350 33.83 29.53 9.45
CA ALA A 350 32.78 29.28 8.45
C ALA A 350 33.04 27.98 7.67
N ALA A 351 34.29 27.68 7.30
CA ALA A 351 34.66 26.43 6.66
C ALA A 351 34.42 25.21 7.57
N ALA A 352 34.69 25.32 8.88
CA ALA A 352 34.39 24.27 9.86
C ALA A 352 32.87 24.02 10.01
N ARG A 353 32.05 25.08 9.98
CA ARG A 353 30.58 24.96 9.95
C ARG A 353 30.08 24.30 8.66
N SER A 354 30.66 24.64 7.50
CA SER A 354 30.34 24.01 6.22
C SER A 354 30.76 22.54 6.16
N ALA A 355 31.91 22.17 6.74
CA ALA A 355 32.33 20.78 6.87
C ALA A 355 31.38 19.97 7.78
N SER A 356 30.86 20.59 8.83
CA SER A 356 29.85 19.99 9.72
C SER A 356 28.51 19.80 8.99
N ALA A 357 28.09 20.78 8.20
CA ALA A 357 26.90 20.69 7.35
C ALA A 357 27.03 19.60 6.26
N ALA A 358 28.22 19.44 5.67
CA ALA A 358 28.50 18.37 4.71
C ALA A 358 28.38 16.97 5.36
N LYS A 359 28.82 16.82 6.62
CA LYS A 359 28.70 15.56 7.37
C LYS A 359 27.24 15.21 7.72
N THR A 360 26.43 16.23 8.01
CA THR A 360 24.97 16.07 8.16
C THR A 360 24.30 15.66 6.84
N SER A 361 24.71 16.24 5.72
CA SER A 361 24.22 15.82 4.39
C SER A 361 24.63 14.40 4.01
N GLU A 362 25.84 13.95 4.36
CA GLU A 362 26.26 12.55 4.19
C GLU A 362 25.37 11.58 4.99
N THR A 363 25.01 11.99 6.21
CA THR A 363 24.10 11.21 7.08
C THR A 363 22.69 11.14 6.51
N ASN A 364 22.18 12.25 5.96
CA ASN A 364 20.88 12.31 5.30
C ASN A 364 20.85 11.51 3.98
N ALA A 365 21.97 11.44 3.25
CA ALA A 365 22.12 10.61 2.06
C ALA A 365 22.06 9.11 2.41
N LYS A 366 22.77 8.66 3.46
CA LYS A 366 22.70 7.27 3.96
C LYS A 366 21.31 6.91 4.50
N ALA A 367 20.62 7.84 5.16
CA ALA A 367 19.23 7.63 5.60
C ALA A 367 18.27 7.48 4.41
N SER A 368 18.52 8.20 3.31
CA SER A 368 17.73 8.11 2.07
C SER A 368 17.99 6.80 1.31
N GLU A 369 19.24 6.31 1.31
CA GLU A 369 19.62 5.00 0.78
C GLU A 369 18.91 3.85 1.55
N THR A 370 18.84 3.97 2.87
CA THR A 370 18.12 3.00 3.73
C THR A 370 16.60 3.00 3.47
N ARG A 371 16.01 4.18 3.22
CA ARG A 371 14.58 4.32 2.84
C ARG A 371 14.31 3.77 1.44
N ALA A 372 15.26 3.91 0.51
CA ALA A 372 15.16 3.32 -0.82
C ALA A 372 15.20 1.79 -0.76
N GLU A 373 16.08 1.19 0.04
CA GLU A 373 16.13 -0.27 0.22
C GLU A 373 14.88 -0.82 0.95
N SER A 374 14.35 -0.07 1.92
CA SER A 374 13.07 -0.38 2.56
C SER A 374 11.90 -0.34 1.58
N SER A 375 11.89 0.64 0.66
CA SER A 375 10.87 0.78 -0.39
C SER A 375 10.96 -0.33 -1.45
N LYS A 376 12.17 -0.77 -1.80
CA LYS A 376 12.41 -1.93 -2.67
C LYS A 376 11.89 -3.22 -2.04
N THR A 377 12.08 -3.39 -0.73
CA THR A 377 11.54 -4.54 0.02
C THR A 377 10.01 -4.51 0.07
N ALA A 378 9.41 -3.34 0.31
CA ALA A 378 7.95 -3.17 0.29
C ALA A 378 7.33 -3.42 -1.10
N ALA A 379 8.03 -3.02 -2.17
CA ALA A 379 7.64 -3.30 -3.55
C ALA A 379 7.70 -4.80 -3.87
N ALA A 380 8.73 -5.52 -3.39
CA ALA A 380 8.84 -6.97 -3.55
C ALA A 380 7.74 -7.74 -2.79
N SER A 381 7.39 -7.32 -1.58
CA SER A 381 6.27 -7.88 -0.80
C SER A 381 4.91 -7.62 -1.45
N SER A 382 4.74 -6.44 -2.06
CA SER A 382 3.52 -6.09 -2.79
C SER A 382 3.38 -6.89 -4.08
N ALA A 383 4.48 -7.12 -4.81
CA ALA A 383 4.50 -7.99 -5.98
C ALA A 383 4.17 -9.46 -5.62
N SER A 384 4.67 -9.95 -4.49
CA SER A 384 4.37 -11.30 -3.99
C SER A 384 2.90 -11.46 -3.58
N SER A 385 2.32 -10.42 -2.98
CA SER A 385 0.90 -10.38 -2.62
C SER A 385 0.00 -10.32 -3.87
N ALA A 386 0.43 -9.59 -4.91
CA ALA A 386 -0.24 -9.56 -6.21
C ALA A 386 -0.18 -10.91 -6.94
N ALA A 387 0.96 -11.61 -6.90
CA ALA A 387 1.10 -12.97 -7.46
C ALA A 387 0.22 -14.00 -6.74
N SER A 388 0.11 -13.89 -5.41
CA SER A 388 -0.77 -14.75 -4.60
C SER A 388 -2.25 -14.50 -4.89
N SER A 389 -2.61 -13.23 -5.14
CA SER A 389 -3.97 -12.82 -5.52
C SER A 389 -4.33 -13.29 -6.94
N ALA A 390 -3.39 -13.27 -7.88
CA ALA A 390 -3.56 -13.82 -9.22
C ALA A 390 -3.72 -15.36 -9.22
N SER A 391 -3.01 -16.04 -8.32
CA SER A 391 -3.15 -17.49 -8.10
C SER A 391 -4.51 -17.86 -7.49
N SER A 392 -5.02 -17.02 -6.59
CA SER A 392 -6.36 -17.21 -6.00
C SER A 392 -7.48 -16.91 -7.01
N ALA A 393 -7.25 -15.96 -7.93
CA ALA A 393 -8.19 -15.64 -9.01
C ALA A 393 -8.24 -16.73 -10.08
N SER A 394 -7.12 -17.38 -10.41
CA SER A 394 -7.08 -18.53 -11.32
C SER A 394 -7.77 -19.76 -10.71
N ALA A 395 -7.51 -20.06 -9.42
CA ALA A 395 -8.23 -21.12 -8.70
C ALA A 395 -9.76 -20.88 -8.64
N SER A 396 -10.19 -19.63 -8.48
CA SER A 396 -11.61 -19.26 -8.49
C SER A 396 -12.25 -19.37 -9.88
N LYS A 397 -11.48 -19.09 -10.94
CA LYS A 397 -11.92 -19.29 -12.35
C LYS A 397 -12.08 -20.79 -12.66
N ASP A 398 -11.19 -21.62 -12.16
CA ASP A 398 -11.26 -23.07 -12.34
C ASP A 398 -12.45 -23.67 -11.58
N GLU A 399 -12.72 -23.22 -10.34
CA GLU A 399 -13.92 -23.63 -9.58
C GLU A 399 -15.21 -23.16 -10.25
N ALA A 400 -15.26 -21.93 -10.78
CA ALA A 400 -16.41 -21.43 -11.54
C ALA A 400 -16.66 -22.25 -12.81
N THR A 401 -15.60 -22.68 -13.49
CA THR A 401 -15.68 -23.56 -14.68
C THR A 401 -16.17 -24.96 -14.30
N ARG A 402 -15.75 -25.48 -13.15
CA ARG A 402 -16.21 -26.75 -12.58
C ARG A 402 -17.69 -26.72 -12.22
N GLN A 403 -18.16 -25.65 -11.57
CA GLN A 403 -19.56 -25.45 -11.20
C GLN A 403 -20.46 -25.24 -12.43
N ALA A 404 -19.98 -24.53 -13.46
CA ALA A 404 -20.68 -24.40 -14.74
C ALA A 404 -20.82 -25.76 -15.46
N SER A 405 -19.80 -26.63 -15.36
CA SER A 405 -19.84 -27.98 -15.91
C SER A 405 -20.82 -28.87 -15.14
N ALA A 406 -20.85 -28.78 -13.81
CA ALA A 406 -21.84 -29.46 -12.96
C ALA A 406 -23.28 -28.99 -13.24
N ALA A 407 -23.49 -27.69 -13.43
CA ALA A 407 -24.78 -27.12 -13.81
C ALA A 407 -25.23 -27.59 -15.20
N LYS A 408 -24.30 -27.74 -16.15
CA LYS A 408 -24.57 -28.30 -17.48
C LYS A 408 -24.99 -29.78 -17.39
N SER A 409 -24.30 -30.59 -16.60
CA SER A 409 -24.66 -32.00 -16.34
C SER A 409 -26.01 -32.14 -15.63
N SER A 410 -26.32 -31.26 -14.68
CA SER A 410 -27.62 -31.22 -14.00
C SER A 410 -28.75 -30.76 -14.93
N ALA A 411 -28.49 -29.81 -15.84
CA ALA A 411 -29.44 -29.39 -16.87
C ALA A 411 -29.69 -30.51 -17.90
N THR A 412 -28.66 -31.28 -18.28
CA THR A 412 -28.84 -32.48 -19.11
C THR A 412 -29.67 -33.54 -18.39
N THR A 413 -29.42 -33.77 -17.09
CA THR A 413 -30.21 -34.71 -16.27
C THR A 413 -31.67 -34.27 -16.14
N ALA A 414 -31.92 -32.98 -15.93
CA ALA A 414 -33.26 -32.40 -15.88
C ALA A 414 -33.96 -32.49 -17.25
N SER A 415 -33.25 -32.27 -18.36
CA SER A 415 -33.78 -32.46 -19.71
C SER A 415 -34.16 -33.91 -19.98
N THR A 416 -33.32 -34.88 -19.59
CA THR A 416 -33.63 -36.31 -19.70
C THR A 416 -34.86 -36.68 -18.87
N LYS A 417 -34.97 -36.17 -17.63
CA LYS A 417 -36.15 -36.38 -16.77
C LYS A 417 -37.41 -35.72 -17.31
N ALA A 418 -37.31 -34.56 -17.96
CA ALA A 418 -38.42 -33.93 -18.65
C ALA A 418 -38.88 -34.72 -19.88
N THR A 419 -37.96 -35.35 -20.62
CA THR A 419 -38.28 -36.26 -21.72
C THR A 419 -38.93 -37.56 -21.23
N GLU A 420 -38.49 -38.12 -20.10
CA GLU A 420 -39.11 -39.28 -19.44
C GLU A 420 -40.52 -38.95 -18.90
N ALA A 421 -40.71 -37.75 -18.34
CA ALA A 421 -42.01 -37.25 -17.90
C ALA A 421 -42.97 -36.99 -19.09
N ALA A 422 -42.46 -36.51 -20.22
CA ALA A 422 -43.23 -36.35 -21.46
C ALA A 422 -43.66 -37.71 -22.07
N GLY A 423 -42.77 -38.72 -22.01
CA GLY A 423 -43.10 -40.11 -22.40
C GLY A 423 -44.17 -40.72 -21.50
N SER A 424 -44.09 -40.47 -20.19
CA SER A 424 -45.12 -40.90 -19.22
C SER A 424 -46.45 -40.16 -19.40
N ALA A 425 -46.43 -38.88 -19.77
CA ALA A 425 -47.62 -38.11 -20.11
C ALA A 425 -48.27 -38.58 -21.43
N THR A 426 -47.47 -39.07 -22.40
CA THR A 426 -47.99 -39.68 -23.63
C THR A 426 -48.60 -41.05 -23.36
N ALA A 427 -48.01 -41.85 -22.46
CA ALA A 427 -48.59 -43.11 -21.99
C ALA A 427 -49.88 -42.90 -21.17
N ALA A 428 -49.95 -41.83 -20.36
CA ALA A 428 -51.17 -41.41 -19.67
C ALA A 428 -52.24 -40.89 -20.63
N ALA A 429 -51.87 -40.19 -21.70
CA ALA A 429 -52.78 -39.77 -22.77
C ALA A 429 -53.31 -40.96 -23.60
N GLN A 430 -52.48 -41.98 -23.87
CA GLN A 430 -52.91 -43.25 -24.47
C GLN A 430 -53.81 -44.07 -23.54
N SER A 431 -53.53 -44.07 -22.24
CA SER A 431 -54.38 -44.71 -21.23
C SER A 431 -55.71 -43.97 -21.07
N LYS A 432 -55.71 -42.64 -21.18
CA LYS A 432 -56.92 -41.80 -21.24
C LYS A 432 -57.73 -42.07 -22.51
N SER A 433 -57.11 -42.17 -23.69
CA SER A 433 -57.85 -42.50 -24.92
C SER A 433 -58.39 -43.94 -24.90
N THR A 434 -57.70 -44.86 -24.20
CA THR A 434 -58.15 -46.25 -23.98
C THR A 434 -59.29 -46.32 -22.98
N ALA A 435 -59.26 -45.51 -21.92
CA ALA A 435 -60.32 -45.36 -20.93
C ALA A 435 -61.54 -44.62 -21.52
N GLU A 436 -61.34 -43.60 -22.36
CA GLU A 436 -62.38 -42.94 -23.14
C GLU A 436 -62.99 -43.91 -24.15
N SER A 437 -62.20 -44.74 -24.85
CA SER A 437 -62.72 -45.81 -25.72
C SER A 437 -63.47 -46.91 -24.95
N ALA A 438 -63.11 -47.19 -23.70
CA ALA A 438 -63.83 -48.11 -22.82
C ALA A 438 -65.11 -47.50 -22.25
N ALA A 439 -65.11 -46.19 -21.95
CA ALA A 439 -66.28 -45.42 -21.58
C ALA A 439 -67.26 -45.30 -22.76
N THR A 440 -66.79 -45.03 -23.98
CA THR A 440 -67.63 -45.05 -25.19
C THR A 440 -68.17 -46.45 -25.48
N ARG A 441 -67.44 -47.54 -25.19
CA ARG A 441 -67.98 -48.93 -25.30
C ARG A 441 -69.03 -49.25 -24.24
N ALA A 442 -68.87 -48.74 -23.01
CA ALA A 442 -69.88 -48.84 -21.95
C ALA A 442 -71.11 -47.96 -22.24
N GLU A 443 -70.92 -46.80 -22.85
CA GLU A 443 -71.98 -45.89 -23.30
C GLU A 443 -72.67 -46.40 -24.58
N THR A 444 -71.98 -47.17 -25.43
CA THR A 444 -72.56 -47.90 -26.58
C THR A 444 -73.33 -49.15 -26.13
N ALA A 445 -72.93 -49.80 -25.03
CA ALA A 445 -73.69 -50.88 -24.42
C ALA A 445 -74.93 -50.39 -23.66
N ALA A 446 -74.87 -49.20 -23.05
CA ALA A 446 -76.01 -48.50 -22.48
C ALA A 446 -76.94 -47.93 -23.57
N LYS A 447 -76.40 -47.33 -24.63
CA LYS A 447 -77.18 -46.89 -25.81
C LYS A 447 -77.83 -48.05 -26.55
N ARG A 448 -77.22 -49.24 -26.66
CA ARG A 448 -77.91 -50.45 -27.18
C ARG A 448 -79.14 -50.89 -26.37
N ALA A 449 -79.22 -50.53 -25.10
CA ALA A 449 -80.40 -50.76 -24.26
C ALA A 449 -81.46 -49.64 -24.38
N GLU A 450 -81.06 -48.40 -24.70
CA GLU A 450 -81.95 -47.27 -25.01
C GLU A 450 -82.41 -47.21 -26.50
N ASP A 451 -81.62 -47.77 -27.43
CA ASP A 451 -81.86 -47.79 -28.88
C ASP A 451 -82.89 -48.87 -29.28
N ILE A 452 -83.16 -49.86 -28.42
CA ILE A 452 -84.32 -50.77 -28.57
C ILE A 452 -85.62 -50.06 -28.13
N ALA A 453 -85.53 -48.98 -27.33
CA ALA A 453 -86.68 -48.22 -26.82
C ALA A 453 -86.99 -46.94 -27.63
N SER A 454 -86.17 -46.55 -28.61
CA SER A 454 -86.26 -45.22 -29.27
C SER A 454 -86.28 -45.25 -30.80
N ALA A 455 -86.74 -46.33 -31.42
CA ALA A 455 -86.87 -46.44 -32.89
C ALA A 455 -88.08 -45.65 -33.46
N VAL A 456 -88.07 -44.32 -33.31
CA VAL A 456 -88.84 -43.35 -34.12
C VAL A 456 -87.92 -42.13 -34.42
N ALA A 457 -87.68 -41.86 -35.71
CA ALA A 457 -86.55 -41.13 -36.33
C ALA A 457 -86.47 -39.57 -36.16
N LEU A 458 -85.31 -38.94 -36.53
CA LEU A 458 -85.15 -37.66 -37.30
C LEU A 458 -83.64 -37.21 -37.51
N GLU A 459 -83.33 -36.46 -38.60
CA GLU A 459 -81.98 -36.03 -39.08
C GLU A 459 -81.56 -34.54 -38.79
N ASP A 460 -80.27 -34.19 -39.04
CA ASP A 460 -79.58 -32.90 -38.78
C ASP A 460 -79.87 -31.73 -39.75
N ALA A 461 -79.65 -30.48 -39.30
CA ALA A 461 -79.84 -29.24 -40.07
C ALA A 461 -78.70 -28.90 -41.04
N SER A 462 -79.03 -28.22 -42.15
CA SER A 462 -78.08 -27.48 -42.99
C SER A 462 -78.66 -26.13 -43.44
N THR A 463 -77.88 -25.31 -44.13
CA THR A 463 -78.30 -23.98 -44.61
C THR A 463 -79.44 -24.00 -45.63
N THR A 464 -79.88 -25.18 -46.08
CA THR A 464 -81.05 -25.36 -46.96
C THR A 464 -82.08 -26.38 -46.44
N LYS A 465 -81.89 -26.94 -45.24
CA LYS A 465 -82.79 -27.92 -44.59
C LYS A 465 -82.88 -27.70 -43.08
N LYS A 466 -84.10 -27.66 -42.53
CA LYS A 466 -84.31 -27.51 -41.07
C LYS A 466 -84.04 -28.83 -40.32
N GLY A 467 -83.26 -28.74 -39.24
CA GLY A 467 -82.94 -29.79 -38.26
C GLY A 467 -82.41 -29.15 -36.94
N ILE A 468 -81.57 -29.83 -36.15
CA ILE A 468 -81.05 -29.35 -34.84
C ILE A 468 -79.61 -28.77 -34.97
N VAL A 469 -79.24 -27.70 -34.24
CA VAL A 469 -77.95 -26.94 -34.37
C VAL A 469 -77.10 -27.02 -33.09
N GLN A 470 -75.76 -27.09 -33.24
CA GLN A 470 -74.75 -27.14 -32.15
C GLN A 470 -74.08 -25.76 -31.88
N LEU A 471 -73.74 -25.45 -30.61
CA LEU A 471 -73.14 -24.17 -30.15
C LEU A 471 -71.67 -24.31 -29.70
N SER A 472 -70.83 -23.28 -29.90
CA SER A 472 -69.39 -23.28 -29.54
C SER A 472 -68.94 -22.07 -28.71
N SER A 473 -68.06 -22.30 -27.72
CA SER A 473 -67.48 -21.26 -26.84
C SER A 473 -65.98 -21.02 -27.05
N ALA A 474 -65.39 -21.56 -28.12
CA ALA A 474 -63.99 -21.32 -28.45
C ALA A 474 -63.79 -19.94 -29.11
N THR A 475 -62.81 -19.16 -28.64
CA THR A 475 -62.46 -17.82 -29.18
C THR A 475 -61.65 -17.87 -30.47
N ASN A 476 -61.27 -19.07 -30.91
CA ASN A 476 -60.44 -19.36 -32.08
C ASN A 476 -61.09 -20.41 -33.01
N SER A 477 -62.40 -20.65 -32.90
CA SER A 477 -63.10 -21.61 -33.76
C SER A 477 -63.11 -21.14 -35.22
N THR A 478 -62.79 -22.04 -36.14
CA THR A 478 -62.89 -21.83 -37.59
C THR A 478 -64.08 -22.60 -38.20
N SER A 479 -64.99 -23.13 -37.37
CA SER A 479 -66.13 -23.94 -37.80
C SER A 479 -67.27 -23.10 -38.36
N GLU A 480 -67.73 -23.42 -39.58
CA GLU A 480 -68.92 -22.83 -40.21
C GLU A 480 -70.23 -23.56 -39.87
N SER A 481 -70.15 -24.66 -39.09
CA SER A 481 -71.30 -25.51 -38.73
C SER A 481 -71.79 -25.33 -37.28
N GLN A 482 -71.19 -24.40 -36.52
CA GLN A 482 -71.51 -24.14 -35.12
C GLN A 482 -71.66 -22.64 -34.88
N ALA A 483 -72.67 -22.21 -34.11
CA ALA A 483 -72.84 -20.80 -33.76
C ALA A 483 -72.03 -20.41 -32.51
N ALA A 484 -71.35 -19.25 -32.57
CA ALA A 484 -70.54 -18.73 -31.46
C ALA A 484 -71.42 -18.25 -30.28
N THR A 485 -71.05 -18.65 -29.07
CA THR A 485 -71.75 -18.25 -27.84
C THR A 485 -71.32 -16.85 -27.34
N PRO A 486 -72.16 -16.11 -26.61
CA PRO A 486 -71.82 -14.79 -26.04
C PRO A 486 -70.54 -14.79 -25.18
N LYS A 487 -70.18 -15.93 -24.57
CA LYS A 487 -68.95 -16.12 -23.79
C LYS A 487 -67.68 -16.03 -24.65
N ALA A 488 -67.72 -16.60 -25.86
CA ALA A 488 -66.59 -16.50 -26.80
C ALA A 488 -66.43 -15.06 -27.31
N VAL A 489 -67.54 -14.38 -27.59
CA VAL A 489 -67.55 -12.98 -28.04
C VAL A 489 -67.02 -12.04 -26.94
N LYS A 490 -67.44 -12.24 -25.68
CA LYS A 490 -66.94 -11.49 -24.51
C LYS A 490 -65.44 -11.69 -24.27
N ALA A 491 -64.95 -12.93 -24.32
CA ALA A 491 -63.55 -13.25 -24.09
C ALA A 491 -62.61 -12.70 -25.19
N ALA A 492 -63.07 -12.64 -26.44
CA ALA A 492 -62.33 -11.99 -27.52
C ALA A 492 -62.26 -10.46 -27.35
N TYR A 493 -63.33 -9.83 -26.86
CA TYR A 493 -63.37 -8.39 -26.57
C TYR A 493 -62.47 -8.00 -25.39
N ASP A 494 -62.49 -8.77 -24.30
CA ASP A 494 -61.65 -8.53 -23.11
C ASP A 494 -60.14 -8.70 -23.44
N LEU A 495 -59.79 -9.61 -24.36
CA LEU A 495 -58.41 -9.82 -24.82
C LEU A 495 -57.88 -8.67 -25.70
N ALA A 496 -58.76 -8.03 -26.48
CA ALA A 496 -58.41 -6.87 -27.30
C ALA A 496 -58.23 -5.60 -26.45
N ASN A 497 -59.02 -5.44 -25.39
CA ASN A 497 -58.98 -4.27 -24.51
C ASN A 497 -57.78 -4.26 -23.53
N GLY A 498 -57.16 -5.43 -23.27
CA GLY A 498 -56.03 -5.56 -22.33
C GLY A 498 -54.63 -5.30 -22.89
N LYS A 499 -54.47 -4.92 -24.17
CA LYS A 499 -53.15 -4.84 -24.84
C LYS A 499 -52.56 -3.44 -25.05
N TYR A 500 -53.20 -2.37 -24.57
CA TYR A 500 -52.62 -1.02 -24.67
C TYR A 500 -52.50 -0.32 -23.31
N THR A 501 -51.38 -0.55 -22.61
CA THR A 501 -50.94 0.26 -21.46
C THR A 501 -49.59 0.88 -21.79
N ALA A 502 -49.59 2.03 -22.48
CA ALA A 502 -48.41 2.86 -22.58
C ALA A 502 -48.19 3.57 -21.23
N GLN A 503 -47.04 3.32 -20.60
CA GLN A 503 -46.63 3.96 -19.35
C GLN A 503 -45.61 5.07 -19.65
N ASP A 504 -45.63 6.14 -18.86
CA ASP A 504 -44.65 7.22 -18.96
C ASP A 504 -43.24 6.71 -18.61
N ALA A 505 -42.24 7.17 -19.36
CA ALA A 505 -40.85 6.83 -19.09
C ALA A 505 -40.36 7.52 -17.80
N THR A 506 -39.60 6.79 -16.98
CA THR A 506 -38.86 7.32 -15.83
C THR A 506 -37.38 6.99 -15.96
N THR A 507 -36.52 7.52 -15.07
CA THR A 507 -35.08 7.21 -15.07
C THR A 507 -34.76 5.73 -14.79
N ALA A 508 -35.73 4.95 -14.28
CA ALA A 508 -35.58 3.52 -13.98
C ALA A 508 -36.42 2.59 -14.86
N GLN A 509 -37.34 3.13 -15.68
CA GLN A 509 -38.31 2.35 -16.45
C GLN A 509 -38.48 2.91 -17.87
N LYS A 510 -38.36 2.04 -18.88
CA LYS A 510 -38.58 2.40 -20.29
C LYS A 510 -40.07 2.67 -20.54
N GLY A 511 -40.40 3.76 -21.22
CA GLY A 511 -41.78 4.21 -21.51
C GLY A 511 -41.83 5.26 -22.63
N ILE A 512 -42.93 5.98 -22.76
CA ILE A 512 -43.09 7.08 -23.73
C ILE A 512 -42.78 8.41 -23.05
N ILE A 513 -42.07 9.34 -23.70
CA ILE A 513 -41.69 10.65 -23.15
C ILE A 513 -41.97 11.77 -24.16
N GLN A 514 -42.44 12.91 -23.67
CA GLN A 514 -42.68 14.11 -24.46
C GLN A 514 -41.38 14.92 -24.59
N LEU A 515 -41.13 15.50 -25.77
CA LEU A 515 -39.88 16.21 -26.07
C LEU A 515 -40.06 17.73 -26.04
N SER A 516 -39.12 18.45 -25.41
CA SER A 516 -39.11 19.91 -25.38
C SER A 516 -37.86 20.49 -26.04
N SER A 517 -38.05 21.53 -26.86
CA SER A 517 -36.95 22.30 -27.46
C SER A 517 -36.63 23.60 -26.72
N ALA A 518 -37.26 23.86 -25.57
CA ALA A 518 -36.99 25.05 -24.77
C ALA A 518 -35.68 24.88 -23.98
N THR A 519 -34.78 25.86 -24.06
CA THR A 519 -33.48 25.86 -23.37
C THR A 519 -33.56 26.28 -21.89
N ASN A 520 -34.72 26.73 -21.45
CA ASN A 520 -35.02 27.14 -20.07
C ASN A 520 -36.13 26.28 -19.43
N SER A 521 -36.41 25.10 -19.98
CA SER A 521 -37.42 24.20 -19.43
C SER A 521 -37.02 23.74 -18.03
N THR A 522 -37.89 23.94 -17.05
CA THR A 522 -37.74 23.41 -15.68
C THR A 522 -38.49 22.10 -15.46
N SER A 523 -39.09 21.54 -16.51
CA SER A 523 -39.87 20.30 -16.43
C SER A 523 -38.96 19.07 -16.27
N GLU A 524 -39.26 18.27 -15.25
CA GLU A 524 -38.62 16.97 -15.02
C GLU A 524 -39.33 15.81 -15.74
N THR A 525 -40.44 16.08 -16.44
CA THR A 525 -41.26 15.08 -17.16
C THR A 525 -41.09 15.13 -18.68
N LEU A 526 -40.32 16.11 -19.19
CA LEU A 526 -40.04 16.30 -20.62
C LEU A 526 -38.56 16.09 -20.91
N ALA A 527 -38.22 15.34 -21.95
CA ALA A 527 -36.82 15.19 -22.38
C ALA A 527 -36.41 16.32 -23.33
N ALA A 528 -35.19 16.84 -23.18
CA ALA A 528 -34.65 17.87 -24.07
C ALA A 528 -34.39 17.29 -25.47
N THR A 529 -34.79 18.03 -26.51
CA THR A 529 -34.44 17.66 -27.89
C THR A 529 -32.96 17.95 -28.18
N PRO A 530 -32.36 17.30 -29.20
CA PRO A 530 -31.04 17.68 -29.70
C PRO A 530 -30.94 19.16 -30.08
N LYS A 531 -32.05 19.80 -30.50
CA LYS A 531 -32.11 21.23 -30.78
C LYS A 531 -31.91 22.07 -29.51
N ALA A 532 -32.60 21.75 -28.42
CA ALA A 532 -32.40 22.44 -27.13
C ALA A 532 -30.96 22.28 -26.64
N VAL A 533 -30.41 21.06 -26.69
CA VAL A 533 -29.03 20.77 -26.28
C VAL A 533 -28.04 21.56 -27.13
N LYS A 534 -28.22 21.57 -28.45
CA LYS A 534 -27.38 22.34 -29.37
C LYS A 534 -27.48 23.84 -29.12
N THR A 535 -28.67 24.40 -28.95
CA THR A 535 -28.84 25.84 -28.69
C THR A 535 -28.25 26.25 -27.34
N ALA A 536 -28.35 25.41 -26.30
CA ALA A 536 -27.70 25.65 -25.02
C ALA A 536 -26.16 25.60 -25.14
N TYR A 537 -25.63 24.62 -25.87
CA TYR A 537 -24.20 24.48 -26.15
C TYR A 537 -23.65 25.66 -26.98
N ASP A 538 -24.32 26.04 -28.07
CA ASP A 538 -23.96 27.18 -28.92
C ASP A 538 -23.99 28.51 -28.12
N ASN A 539 -24.93 28.68 -27.17
CA ASN A 539 -24.96 29.84 -26.27
C ASN A 539 -23.79 29.82 -25.29
N ALA A 540 -23.44 28.65 -24.73
CA ALA A 540 -22.28 28.51 -23.85
C ALA A 540 -20.96 28.83 -24.56
N GLU A 541 -20.77 28.38 -25.82
CA GLU A 541 -19.61 28.73 -26.64
C GLU A 541 -19.55 30.22 -27.04
N LYS A 542 -20.67 30.95 -26.94
CA LYS A 542 -20.76 32.37 -27.28
C LYS A 542 -20.57 33.32 -26.09
N ARG A 543 -20.54 32.82 -24.86
CA ARG A 543 -20.24 33.62 -23.66
C ARG A 543 -18.73 33.60 -23.38
N LEU A 544 -18.16 34.76 -23.08
CA LEU A 544 -16.75 34.98 -22.78
C LEU A 544 -15.81 34.47 -23.89
N GLN A 545 -16.23 34.68 -25.14
CA GLN A 545 -15.45 34.31 -26.32
C GLN A 545 -14.08 35.00 -26.29
N LYS A 546 -13.01 34.20 -26.33
CA LYS A 546 -11.62 34.70 -26.20
C LYS A 546 -11.26 35.67 -27.34
N ASP A 547 -11.72 35.38 -28.54
CA ASP A 547 -11.54 36.19 -29.74
C ASP A 547 -12.36 37.50 -29.71
N GLN A 548 -13.42 37.57 -28.91
CA GLN A 548 -14.18 38.81 -28.68
C GLN A 548 -13.55 39.75 -27.63
N ASN A 549 -12.49 39.33 -26.92
CA ASN A 549 -11.74 40.16 -25.96
C ASN A 549 -12.64 40.95 -24.97
N GLY A 550 -13.71 40.32 -24.47
CA GLY A 550 -14.64 40.92 -23.51
C GLY A 550 -15.69 41.88 -24.11
N ALA A 551 -15.85 41.91 -25.45
CA ALA A 551 -16.89 42.70 -26.11
C ALA A 551 -18.30 42.30 -25.66
N ASP A 552 -18.51 41.01 -25.38
CA ASP A 552 -19.76 40.40 -24.95
C ASP A 552 -20.14 40.67 -23.48
N ILE A 553 -19.26 41.28 -22.69
CA ILE A 553 -19.52 41.64 -21.29
C ILE A 553 -20.53 42.80 -21.23
N PRO A 554 -21.74 42.60 -20.68
CA PRO A 554 -22.70 43.66 -20.43
C PRO A 554 -22.23 44.51 -19.26
N GLY A 555 -22.19 45.84 -19.42
CA GLY A 555 -21.77 46.76 -18.35
C GLY A 555 -20.31 46.58 -17.93
N LYS A 556 -19.36 46.76 -18.87
CA LYS A 556 -17.90 46.61 -18.67
C LYS A 556 -17.35 47.37 -17.47
N ASP A 557 -17.93 48.54 -17.18
CA ASP A 557 -17.54 49.38 -16.04
C ASP A 557 -17.86 48.70 -14.68
N THR A 558 -19.09 48.23 -14.50
CA THR A 558 -19.52 47.43 -13.35
C THR A 558 -18.74 46.12 -13.25
N PHE A 559 -18.47 45.47 -14.39
CA PHE A 559 -17.65 44.26 -14.42
C PHE A 559 -16.24 44.53 -13.90
N THR A 560 -15.56 45.56 -14.40
CA THR A 560 -14.21 45.98 -13.96
C THR A 560 -14.18 46.29 -12.47
N LYS A 561 -15.23 46.97 -11.96
CA LYS A 561 -15.42 47.23 -10.53
C LYS A 561 -15.55 45.94 -9.70
N ASN A 562 -16.42 45.03 -10.10
CA ASN A 562 -16.73 43.82 -9.34
C ASN A 562 -15.56 42.83 -9.28
N ILE A 563 -14.75 42.74 -10.34
CA ILE A 563 -13.57 41.87 -10.35
C ILE A 563 -12.33 42.52 -9.71
N GLY A 564 -12.42 43.79 -9.29
CA GLY A 564 -11.29 44.53 -8.72
C GLY A 564 -10.18 44.85 -9.71
N ALA A 565 -10.47 44.83 -11.02
CA ALA A 565 -9.50 45.18 -12.05
C ALA A 565 -9.26 46.70 -12.08
N CYS A 566 -8.05 47.10 -12.47
CA CYS A 566 -7.69 48.50 -12.57
C CYS A 566 -8.51 49.18 -13.69
N ARG A 567 -9.19 50.28 -13.36
CA ARG A 567 -9.76 51.18 -14.37
C ARG A 567 -8.70 52.21 -14.78
N ALA A 568 -8.09 51.98 -15.94
CA ALA A 568 -6.95 52.76 -16.42
C ALA A 568 -7.32 53.78 -17.50
N PHE A 569 -6.82 55.01 -17.34
CA PHE A 569 -6.94 56.09 -18.31
C PHE A 569 -5.56 56.44 -18.91
N GLY A 570 -5.51 56.58 -20.24
CA GLY A 570 -4.28 56.87 -20.97
C GLY A 570 -3.67 58.25 -20.68
N GLY A 571 -2.48 58.51 -21.24
CA GLY A 571 -1.63 59.69 -20.98
C GLY A 571 -2.13 61.06 -21.45
N SER A 572 -3.43 61.27 -21.54
CA SER A 572 -4.05 62.52 -22.01
C SER A 572 -4.87 63.24 -20.94
N VAL A 573 -4.80 62.79 -19.68
CA VAL A 573 -5.54 63.44 -18.58
C VAL A 573 -4.88 64.77 -18.24
N SER A 574 -5.59 65.86 -18.47
CA SER A 574 -5.13 67.22 -18.16
C SER A 574 -5.72 67.66 -16.82
N THR A 575 -4.86 68.16 -15.92
CA THR A 575 -5.30 68.74 -14.64
C THR A 575 -5.30 70.28 -14.68
N ILE A 576 -5.14 70.88 -15.88
CA ILE A 576 -4.97 72.33 -16.16
C ILE A 576 -3.79 72.96 -15.42
N THR A 577 -3.50 74.26 -15.60
CA THR A 577 -2.39 74.95 -14.93
C THR A 577 -2.72 75.28 -13.47
N GLY A 578 -1.71 75.39 -12.61
CA GLY A 578 -1.81 75.95 -11.25
C GLY A 578 -1.40 74.97 -10.14
N ASN A 579 -1.75 75.29 -8.90
CA ASN A 579 -1.45 74.45 -7.73
C ASN A 579 -2.73 73.84 -7.15
N TRP A 580 -2.58 72.70 -6.47
CA TRP A 580 -3.62 72.09 -5.64
C TRP A 580 -3.12 71.85 -4.22
N THR A 581 -4.03 71.97 -3.27
CA THR A 581 -3.90 71.29 -1.98
C THR A 581 -4.24 69.82 -2.13
N THR A 582 -3.82 69.00 -1.17
CA THR A 582 -4.11 67.57 -1.14
C THR A 582 -5.63 67.32 -1.12
N ALA A 583 -6.39 68.16 -0.42
CA ALA A 583 -7.85 68.09 -0.39
C ALA A 583 -8.47 68.34 -1.78
N GLN A 584 -8.04 69.39 -2.49
CA GLN A 584 -8.54 69.72 -3.83
C GLN A 584 -8.20 68.62 -4.85
N PHE A 585 -7.03 68.00 -4.72
CA PHE A 585 -6.64 66.87 -5.56
C PHE A 585 -7.53 65.64 -5.32
N ILE A 586 -7.86 65.33 -4.06
CA ILE A 586 -8.78 64.22 -3.71
C ILE A 586 -10.19 64.49 -4.25
N GLU A 587 -10.70 65.71 -4.14
CA GLU A 587 -11.98 66.09 -4.73
C GLU A 587 -12.00 65.92 -6.25
N TRP A 588 -10.91 66.28 -6.91
CA TRP A 588 -10.77 66.03 -8.35
C TRP A 588 -10.81 64.53 -8.65
N LEU A 589 -10.08 63.68 -7.92
CA LEU A 589 -10.11 62.23 -8.09
C LEU A 589 -11.53 61.65 -7.92
N ASP A 590 -12.29 62.16 -6.94
CA ASP A 590 -13.67 61.77 -6.71
C ASP A 590 -14.57 62.13 -7.91
N SER A 591 -14.38 63.33 -8.47
CA SER A 591 -15.10 63.76 -9.69
C SER A 591 -14.79 62.88 -10.91
N GLN A 592 -13.60 62.26 -10.97
CA GLN A 592 -13.21 61.32 -12.01
C GLN A 592 -13.74 59.89 -11.75
N GLY A 593 -14.44 59.69 -10.63
CA GLY A 593 -14.93 58.38 -10.19
C GLY A 593 -13.83 57.45 -9.72
N ALA A 594 -12.67 57.97 -9.30
CA ALA A 594 -11.53 57.14 -8.87
C ALA A 594 -11.89 56.25 -7.67
N PHE A 595 -12.70 56.76 -6.74
CA PHE A 595 -13.15 56.02 -5.55
C PHE A 595 -14.37 55.11 -5.79
N ASN A 596 -14.89 55.06 -7.03
CA ASN A 596 -15.97 54.15 -7.41
C ASN A 596 -15.46 52.76 -7.80
N HIS A 597 -14.14 52.58 -7.92
CA HIS A 597 -13.47 51.31 -8.23
C HIS A 597 -12.46 50.96 -7.12
N PRO A 598 -12.24 49.68 -6.81
CA PRO A 598 -11.21 49.27 -5.86
C PRO A 598 -9.79 49.69 -6.29
N TYR A 599 -9.57 49.81 -7.60
CA TYR A 599 -8.33 50.29 -8.18
C TYR A 599 -8.61 51.13 -9.43
N TRP A 600 -8.12 52.37 -9.44
CA TRP A 600 -8.20 53.32 -10.54
C TRP A 600 -6.81 53.88 -10.84
N MET A 601 -6.49 54.13 -12.09
CA MET A 601 -5.24 54.80 -12.45
C MET A 601 -5.40 55.71 -13.65
N CYS A 602 -4.62 56.79 -13.66
CA CYS A 602 -4.47 57.61 -14.85
C CYS A 602 -3.01 58.04 -15.02
N LYS A 603 -2.71 58.50 -16.23
CA LYS A 603 -1.45 59.19 -16.51
C LYS A 603 -1.73 60.63 -16.92
N GLY A 604 -1.12 61.56 -16.20
CA GLY A 604 -1.19 62.98 -16.52
C GLY A 604 -0.56 63.26 -17.89
N SER A 605 -1.08 64.26 -18.59
CA SER A 605 -0.54 64.66 -19.90
C SER A 605 0.90 65.14 -19.78
N TRP A 606 1.71 65.00 -20.83
CA TRP A 606 3.12 65.44 -20.83
C TRP A 606 3.30 66.96 -20.82
N SER A 607 2.22 67.73 -21.03
CA SER A 607 2.29 69.19 -21.03
C SER A 607 2.44 69.72 -19.61
N TYR A 608 3.62 70.25 -19.28
CA TYR A 608 3.87 70.86 -17.97
C TYR A 608 2.94 72.05 -17.67
N GLY A 609 2.55 72.80 -18.72
CA GLY A 609 1.61 73.91 -18.60
C GLY A 609 0.17 73.47 -18.38
N ASN A 610 -0.20 72.22 -18.68
CA ASN A 610 -1.57 71.71 -18.56
C ASN A 610 -1.75 70.74 -17.38
N ASN A 611 -0.84 70.75 -16.41
CA ASN A 611 -1.01 69.98 -15.19
C ASN A 611 -0.64 70.76 -13.94
N LYS A 612 -1.35 70.45 -12.86
CA LYS A 612 -1.16 71.08 -11.56
C LYS A 612 -0.02 70.45 -10.76
N ILE A 613 0.41 71.18 -9.73
CA ILE A 613 1.39 70.75 -8.72
C ILE A 613 0.70 70.67 -7.37
N ILE A 614 0.89 69.58 -6.63
CA ILE A 614 0.42 69.45 -5.24
C ILE A 614 1.51 69.98 -4.31
N THR A 615 1.19 70.93 -3.43
CA THR A 615 2.22 71.72 -2.71
C THR A 615 2.19 71.62 -1.18
N ASP A 616 1.16 71.02 -0.59
CA ASP A 616 0.95 70.94 0.88
C ASP A 616 1.28 69.55 1.45
N THR A 617 2.27 68.87 0.86
CA THR A 617 2.53 67.46 1.16
C THR A 617 3.52 67.23 2.30
N ASP A 618 4.21 68.28 2.76
CA ASP A 618 5.33 68.27 3.73
C ASP A 618 6.53 67.38 3.38
N CYS A 619 6.43 66.53 2.35
CA CYS A 619 7.50 65.66 1.84
C CYS A 619 7.92 65.99 0.40
N GLY A 620 7.51 67.15 -0.12
CA GLY A 620 7.93 67.73 -1.39
C GLY A 620 6.81 67.91 -2.43
N ASN A 621 6.92 68.95 -3.26
CA ASN A 621 5.92 69.27 -4.28
C ASN A 621 5.78 68.14 -5.32
N ILE A 622 4.55 67.76 -5.67
CA ILE A 622 4.26 66.65 -6.60
C ILE A 622 3.82 67.21 -7.96
N GLN A 623 4.64 67.01 -9.00
CA GLN A 623 4.30 67.36 -10.38
C GLN A 623 3.38 66.30 -10.99
N LEU A 624 2.20 66.69 -11.49
CA LEU A 624 1.28 65.74 -12.14
C LEU A 624 1.51 65.57 -13.65
N ALA A 625 2.27 66.46 -14.29
CA ALA A 625 2.63 66.33 -15.71
C ALA A 625 3.39 65.03 -15.96
N GLY A 626 2.92 64.20 -16.89
CA GLY A 626 3.52 62.90 -17.19
C GLY A 626 3.52 61.89 -16.04
N ALA A 627 2.97 62.23 -14.87
CA ALA A 627 2.96 61.40 -13.69
C ALA A 627 1.93 60.28 -13.81
N VAL A 628 2.23 59.13 -13.22
CA VAL A 628 1.26 58.04 -13.05
C VAL A 628 0.60 58.23 -11.70
N ILE A 629 -0.73 58.29 -11.69
CA ILE A 629 -1.56 58.45 -10.50
C ILE A 629 -2.35 57.16 -10.32
N GLU A 630 -2.14 56.48 -9.21
CA GLU A 630 -2.81 55.24 -8.82
C GLU A 630 -3.63 55.50 -7.55
N VAL A 631 -4.90 55.10 -7.56
CA VAL A 631 -5.82 55.25 -6.44
C VAL A 631 -6.37 53.87 -6.08
N MET A 632 -6.13 53.44 -4.85
CA MET A 632 -6.51 52.13 -4.33
C MET A 632 -7.44 52.35 -3.14
N GLY A 633 -8.59 51.66 -3.13
CA GLY A 633 -9.60 51.78 -2.07
C GLY A 633 -10.68 52.84 -2.35
N ILE A 634 -11.38 53.21 -1.29
CA ILE A 634 -12.54 54.12 -1.32
C ILE A 634 -12.22 55.44 -0.63
N LYS A 635 -13.07 56.46 -0.79
CA LYS A 635 -12.79 57.82 -0.27
C LYS A 635 -12.54 57.88 1.26
N SER A 636 -13.14 56.99 2.04
CA SER A 636 -12.93 56.89 3.50
C SER A 636 -11.72 56.03 3.91
N ALA A 637 -11.15 55.26 2.98
CA ALA A 637 -10.02 54.36 3.19
C ALA A 637 -9.24 54.23 1.87
N MET A 638 -8.34 55.17 1.62
CA MET A 638 -7.62 55.32 0.36
C MET A 638 -6.11 55.21 0.54
N THR A 639 -5.47 54.67 -0.49
CA THR A 639 -4.05 54.85 -0.77
C THR A 639 -3.92 55.48 -2.15
N ILE A 640 -3.27 56.64 -2.23
CA ILE A 640 -2.95 57.29 -3.51
C ILE A 640 -1.44 57.23 -3.71
N ARG A 641 -1.00 56.68 -4.83
CA ARG A 641 0.41 56.61 -5.21
C ARG A 641 0.63 57.42 -6.48
N ILE A 642 1.61 58.32 -6.44
CA ILE A 642 1.98 59.16 -7.56
C ILE A 642 3.45 58.94 -7.88
N THR A 643 3.73 58.49 -9.10
CA THR A 643 5.09 58.37 -9.61
C THR A 643 5.36 59.54 -10.55
N THR A 644 6.28 60.43 -10.16
CA THR A 644 6.59 61.64 -10.91
C THR A 644 7.53 61.35 -12.10
N PRO A 645 7.47 62.16 -13.17
CA PRO A 645 8.37 62.01 -14.33
C PRO A 645 9.84 62.28 -13.97
N THR A 646 10.73 62.02 -14.91
CA THR A 646 12.17 62.28 -14.77
C THR A 646 12.56 63.76 -14.88
N THR A 647 11.61 64.62 -15.29
CA THR A 647 11.78 66.05 -15.56
C THR A 647 10.56 66.84 -15.07
N SER A 648 10.74 68.07 -14.56
CA SER A 648 9.65 68.97 -14.16
C SER A 648 10.00 70.42 -14.48
N THR A 649 8.99 71.29 -14.49
CA THR A 649 9.13 72.75 -14.50
C THR A 649 8.27 73.31 -13.38
N GLY A 650 8.73 74.35 -12.67
CA GLY A 650 7.95 74.99 -11.60
C GLY A 650 8.14 74.40 -10.19
N GLY A 651 9.25 73.71 -9.93
CA GLY A 651 9.63 73.29 -8.56
C GLY A 651 9.02 71.97 -8.08
N GLY A 652 8.43 71.17 -8.97
CA GLY A 652 7.95 69.82 -8.66
C GLY A 652 9.08 68.79 -8.56
N THR A 653 8.95 67.85 -7.64
CA THR A 653 9.95 66.80 -7.38
C THR A 653 9.93 65.75 -8.48
N THR A 654 11.05 65.52 -9.16
CA THR A 654 11.19 64.51 -10.23
C THR A 654 11.75 63.19 -9.70
N ASN A 655 11.62 62.11 -10.48
CA ASN A 655 12.20 60.79 -10.17
C ASN A 655 11.79 60.26 -8.77
N ALA A 656 10.59 60.59 -8.30
CA ALA A 656 10.11 60.27 -6.97
C ALA A 656 8.79 59.52 -7.02
N GLN A 657 8.54 58.72 -5.98
CA GLN A 657 7.23 58.15 -5.70
C GLN A 657 6.70 58.78 -4.41
N PHE A 658 5.45 59.23 -4.46
CA PHE A 658 4.72 59.78 -3.34
C PHE A 658 3.53 58.88 -3.03
N THR A 659 3.36 58.51 -1.77
CA THR A 659 2.23 57.70 -1.30
C THR A 659 1.47 58.46 -0.23
N TYR A 660 0.21 58.78 -0.49
CA TYR A 660 -0.75 59.29 0.48
C TYR A 660 -1.56 58.14 1.05
N ILE A 661 -1.71 58.07 2.36
CA ILE A 661 -2.53 57.06 3.04
C ILE A 661 -3.52 57.78 3.94
N ASN A 662 -4.79 57.42 3.84
CA ASN A 662 -5.85 57.87 4.74
C ASN A 662 -6.82 56.71 5.02
N HIS A 663 -6.95 56.30 6.28
CA HIS A 663 -7.79 55.18 6.72
C HIS A 663 -8.89 55.59 7.72
N GLY A 664 -9.33 56.86 7.68
CA GLY A 664 -10.38 57.38 8.55
C GLY A 664 -9.85 58.20 9.73
N THR A 665 -10.77 58.66 10.59
CA THR A 665 -10.54 59.70 11.60
C THR A 665 -9.56 59.31 12.71
N ASP A 666 -9.34 58.02 12.92
CA ASP A 666 -8.44 57.50 13.96
C ASP A 666 -6.97 57.38 13.48
N TYR A 667 -6.71 57.68 12.21
CA TYR A 667 -5.37 57.61 11.60
C TYR A 667 -4.90 59.01 11.21
N SER A 668 -3.60 59.30 11.35
CA SER A 668 -3.02 60.55 10.85
C SER A 668 -2.78 60.43 9.34
N PRO A 669 -3.64 61.00 8.47
CA PRO A 669 -3.42 60.92 7.04
C PRO A 669 -2.19 61.74 6.67
N GLY A 670 -1.45 61.29 5.66
CA GLY A 670 -0.24 62.01 5.27
C GLY A 670 0.44 61.44 4.05
N TRP A 671 1.21 62.30 3.39
CA TRP A 671 2.08 61.93 2.30
C TRP A 671 3.39 61.34 2.81
N ARG A 672 3.93 60.40 2.05
CA ARG A 672 5.28 59.84 2.22
C ARG A 672 5.98 59.88 0.88
N ARG A 673 7.27 60.17 0.89
CA ARG A 673 8.12 60.15 -0.30
C ARG A 673 9.15 59.03 -0.19
N ASP A 674 9.26 58.23 -1.23
CA ASP A 674 10.30 57.21 -1.34
C ASP A 674 11.60 57.83 -1.85
N TYR A 675 12.70 57.51 -1.18
CA TYR A 675 14.03 57.95 -1.56
C TYR A 675 14.76 56.90 -2.42
N ASN A 676 15.62 57.36 -3.32
CA ASN A 676 16.41 56.50 -4.20
C ASN A 676 17.80 57.11 -4.47
N SER A 677 18.65 56.44 -5.24
CA SER A 677 20.02 56.89 -5.51
C SER A 677 20.11 58.30 -6.13
N ARG A 678 19.05 58.76 -6.82
CA ARG A 678 18.95 60.10 -7.40
C ARG A 678 18.30 61.11 -6.46
N ASN A 679 17.35 60.64 -5.65
CA ASN A 679 16.66 61.40 -4.61
C ASN A 679 17.05 60.85 -3.23
N LYS A 680 18.27 61.12 -2.78
CA LYS A 680 18.73 60.69 -1.45
C LYS A 680 18.13 61.60 -0.38
N PRO A 681 17.75 61.07 0.79
CA PRO A 681 17.36 61.93 1.90
C PRO A 681 18.59 62.66 2.42
N THR A 682 18.43 63.92 2.79
CA THR A 682 19.38 64.63 3.65
C THR A 682 19.27 64.09 5.07
N ALA A 683 20.35 64.26 5.86
CA ALA A 683 20.37 63.85 7.27
C ALA A 683 19.20 64.45 8.07
N SER A 684 18.85 65.71 7.76
CA SER A 684 17.70 66.41 8.34
C SER A 684 16.35 65.79 7.97
N GLU A 685 16.18 65.28 6.76
CA GLU A 685 14.90 64.72 6.26
C GLU A 685 14.56 63.33 6.83
N ILE A 686 15.54 62.61 7.40
CA ILE A 686 15.33 61.29 8.02
C ILE A 686 15.60 61.27 9.53
N GLY A 687 15.81 62.43 10.15
CA GLY A 687 16.19 62.52 11.57
C GLY A 687 17.51 61.82 11.89
N ALA A 688 18.35 61.58 10.88
CA ALA A 688 19.66 60.99 11.07
C ALA A 688 20.59 62.09 11.59
N LEU A 689 21.15 61.87 12.77
CA LEU A 689 22.20 62.72 13.30
C LEU A 689 23.38 62.71 12.32
N PRO A 690 23.93 63.87 11.91
CA PRO A 690 25.23 63.86 11.27
C PRO A 690 26.22 63.18 12.22
N SER A 691 27.29 62.56 11.70
CA SER A 691 28.40 62.04 12.52
C SER A 691 29.07 63.11 13.40
N GLY A 692 28.58 64.35 13.37
CA GLY A 692 28.91 65.50 14.22
C GLY A 692 27.78 66.02 15.15
N GLY A 693 26.76 65.24 15.53
CA GLY A 693 26.28 65.25 16.93
C GLY A 693 24.78 65.48 17.25
N THR A 694 24.43 65.29 18.54
CA THR A 694 23.62 66.22 19.35
C THR A 694 23.97 66.12 20.86
N ALA A 695 24.60 67.18 21.38
CA ALA A 695 24.67 67.66 22.76
C ALA A 695 24.81 66.68 23.96
N VAL A 696 26.05 66.34 24.36
CA VAL A 696 26.59 67.12 25.47
C VAL A 696 27.21 68.31 24.78
N SER A 697 27.00 69.52 25.32
CA SER A 697 27.79 70.69 24.97
C SER A 697 29.20 70.27 24.57
N SER A 698 29.80 70.97 23.62
CA SER A 698 31.23 71.21 23.69
C SER A 698 31.58 71.69 25.12
N VAL A 699 31.66 70.77 26.08
CA VAL A 699 32.60 70.89 27.15
C VAL A 699 33.88 70.59 26.39
N ASN A 700 34.42 71.64 25.78
CA ASN A 700 35.81 71.90 26.07
C ASN A 700 35.90 71.66 27.57
N LEU A 701 36.45 70.51 27.98
CA LEU A 701 36.86 70.29 29.35
C LEU A 701 38.00 71.28 29.53
N ALA A 702 37.63 72.54 29.66
CA ALA A 702 38.49 73.62 30.04
C ALA A 702 38.63 73.45 31.54
N SER A 703 39.88 73.44 31.99
CA SER A 703 40.18 73.45 33.41
C SER A 703 39.34 74.55 34.07
N LYS A 704 38.61 74.19 35.14
CA LYS A 704 37.92 75.14 36.01
C LYS A 704 38.89 75.87 36.96
N GLY A 705 40.19 75.79 36.68
CA GLY A 705 41.27 76.34 37.48
C GLY A 705 41.86 75.32 38.45
N ARG A 706 42.67 75.82 39.38
CA ARG A 706 43.38 74.99 40.37
C ARG A 706 42.43 74.48 41.45
N VAL A 707 42.57 73.21 41.84
CA VAL A 707 41.78 72.58 42.91
C VAL A 707 42.70 71.97 43.98
N THR A 708 42.18 71.78 45.19
CA THR A 708 42.87 71.09 46.31
C THR A 708 42.31 69.69 46.48
N ALA A 709 43.16 68.73 46.85
CA ALA A 709 42.73 67.34 47.03
C ALA A 709 41.64 67.23 48.10
N LEU A 710 40.50 66.65 47.71
CA LEU A 710 39.44 66.31 48.66
C LEU A 710 39.97 65.27 49.67
N THR A 711 39.71 65.51 50.96
CA THR A 711 40.10 64.63 52.07
C THR A 711 38.87 64.07 52.79
N ASP A 712 39.08 62.98 53.52
CA ASP A 712 38.08 62.32 54.36
C ASP A 712 36.79 61.99 53.57
N ASN A 713 35.65 62.53 53.99
CA ASN A 713 34.34 62.33 53.38
C ASN A 713 33.87 63.53 52.53
N THR A 714 34.76 64.50 52.25
CA THR A 714 34.41 65.72 51.51
C THR A 714 34.02 65.40 50.06
N GLN A 715 32.92 66.00 49.61
CA GLN A 715 32.32 65.78 48.30
C GLN A 715 32.70 66.84 47.26
N GLY A 716 32.88 66.41 46.02
CA GLY A 716 33.03 67.33 44.87
C GLY A 716 31.69 67.76 44.28
N ALA A 717 31.75 68.65 43.29
CA ALA A 717 30.56 69.14 42.59
C ALA A 717 30.02 68.08 41.60
N THR A 718 28.72 68.19 41.28
CA THR A 718 28.03 67.21 40.44
C THR A 718 28.42 67.35 38.96
N GLY A 719 28.57 66.21 38.27
CA GLY A 719 28.90 66.15 36.84
C GLY A 719 30.34 65.71 36.54
N LEU A 720 30.79 66.02 35.32
CA LEU A 720 32.14 65.76 34.82
C LEU A 720 32.92 67.07 34.79
N GLU A 721 33.95 67.20 35.64
CA GLU A 721 34.71 68.44 35.81
C GLU A 721 36.21 68.21 35.62
N LEU A 722 36.90 69.14 34.94
CA LEU A 722 38.35 69.14 34.79
C LEU A 722 38.96 70.27 35.63
N TYR A 723 40.02 69.97 36.36
CA TYR A 723 40.79 70.92 37.15
C TYR A 723 42.31 70.77 36.94
N GLU A 724 43.05 71.80 37.34
CA GLU A 724 44.51 71.77 37.43
C GLU A 724 44.99 71.38 38.83
N VAL A 725 46.00 70.52 38.85
CA VAL A 725 46.73 70.13 40.07
C VAL A 725 48.02 70.95 40.12
N TYR A 726 48.19 71.71 41.21
CA TYR A 726 49.33 72.62 41.35
C TYR A 726 49.79 72.74 42.81
N ASN A 727 50.55 71.75 43.27
CA ASN A 727 51.12 71.65 44.63
C ASN A 727 50.08 71.71 45.76
N ASN A 728 48.92 71.04 45.55
CA ASN A 728 47.74 71.14 46.41
C ASN A 728 47.33 69.79 47.04
N GLY A 729 48.30 68.96 47.48
CA GLY A 729 48.03 67.73 48.24
C GLY A 729 47.65 66.47 47.43
N TYR A 730 47.75 66.53 46.10
CA TYR A 730 47.60 65.36 45.21
C TYR A 730 48.90 64.53 45.12
N PRO A 731 48.85 63.25 44.67
CA PRO A 731 50.03 62.38 44.52
C PRO A 731 51.17 62.94 43.68
N THR A 732 50.88 63.88 42.78
CA THR A 732 51.87 64.61 41.99
C THR A 732 51.81 66.10 42.27
N ALA A 733 52.96 66.77 42.20
CA ALA A 733 53.04 68.22 42.37
C ALA A 733 52.30 68.97 41.25
N TYR A 734 52.27 68.43 40.02
CA TYR A 734 51.61 69.05 38.87
C TYR A 734 50.83 68.03 38.06
N GLY A 735 49.70 68.44 37.48
CA GLY A 735 48.86 67.55 36.68
C GLY A 735 47.51 68.16 36.31
N ASN A 736 46.67 67.34 35.69
CA ASN A 736 45.25 67.64 35.47
C ASN A 736 44.42 66.53 36.11
N ILE A 737 43.28 66.88 36.68
CA ILE A 737 42.37 65.94 37.33
C ILE A 737 40.97 66.05 36.76
N ILE A 738 40.37 64.90 36.48
CA ILE A 738 38.97 64.76 36.11
C ILE A 738 38.20 64.24 37.32
N HIS A 739 37.23 65.01 37.80
CA HIS A 739 36.28 64.63 38.84
C HIS A 739 34.97 64.17 38.21
N LEU A 740 34.44 63.03 38.64
CA LEU A 740 33.23 62.40 38.12
C LEU A 740 32.24 62.14 39.24
N LYS A 741 31.08 62.80 39.20
CA LYS A 741 30.00 62.63 40.19
C LYS A 741 28.63 62.52 39.53
N GLY A 742 27.83 61.55 39.97
CA GLY A 742 26.46 61.36 39.50
C GLY A 742 25.54 62.53 39.87
N MET A 743 24.46 62.74 39.10
CA MET A 743 23.50 63.81 39.37
C MET A 743 22.56 63.49 40.55
N THR A 744 22.34 62.20 40.82
CA THR A 744 21.47 61.71 41.90
C THR A 744 22.20 60.77 42.87
N ALA A 745 23.29 60.14 42.45
CA ALA A 745 24.15 59.30 43.28
C ALA A 745 25.18 60.16 44.05
N VAL A 746 25.43 59.83 45.32
CA VAL A 746 26.45 60.44 46.17
C VAL A 746 27.86 59.88 45.94
N GLY A 747 27.97 58.79 45.17
CA GLY A 747 29.24 58.17 44.73
C GLY A 747 29.97 59.00 43.67
N GLU A 748 31.30 59.03 43.79
CA GLU A 748 32.16 59.89 42.97
C GLU A 748 33.57 59.28 42.77
N GLY A 749 34.26 59.75 41.74
CA GLY A 749 35.57 59.25 41.34
C GLY A 749 36.49 60.32 40.78
N GLU A 750 37.79 60.09 40.89
CA GLU A 750 38.82 61.00 40.38
C GLU A 750 39.87 60.25 39.56
N LEU A 751 40.25 60.85 38.42
CA LEU A 751 41.38 60.45 37.59
C LEU A 751 42.38 61.59 37.48
N LEU A 752 43.59 61.38 38.00
CA LEU A 752 44.69 62.33 37.96
C LEU A 752 45.72 61.90 36.90
N ILE A 753 46.06 62.81 36.00
CA ILE A 753 47.19 62.67 35.08
C ILE A 753 48.27 63.66 35.51
N GLY A 754 49.35 63.16 36.10
CA GLY A 754 50.50 63.97 36.48
C GLY A 754 51.30 64.41 35.26
N TRP A 755 51.87 65.62 35.29
CA TRP A 755 52.79 66.04 34.23
C TRP A 755 54.14 65.34 34.39
N SER A 756 54.81 65.02 33.28
CA SER A 756 56.14 64.41 33.34
C SER A 756 57.16 65.43 33.85
N GLY A 757 58.07 64.99 34.74
CA GLY A 757 59.12 65.86 35.30
C GLY A 757 60.22 66.24 34.31
N THR A 758 60.24 65.62 33.12
CA THR A 758 61.20 65.89 32.04
C THR A 758 60.53 65.60 30.69
N SER A 759 60.85 66.39 29.65
CA SER A 759 60.32 66.16 28.30
C SER A 759 60.60 64.73 27.83
N GLY A 760 59.55 64.03 27.41
CA GLY A 760 59.62 62.64 26.94
C GLY A 760 59.59 61.56 28.01
N ALA A 761 59.62 61.90 29.31
CA ALA A 761 59.44 60.92 30.39
C ALA A 761 57.96 60.53 30.57
N HIS A 762 57.70 59.33 31.10
CA HIS A 762 56.36 58.83 31.36
C HIS A 762 55.60 59.69 32.38
N ALA A 763 54.38 60.11 32.03
CA ALA A 763 53.46 60.81 32.92
C ALA A 763 52.76 59.81 33.86
N PRO A 764 52.86 59.94 35.19
CA PRO A 764 52.17 59.03 36.10
C PRO A 764 50.66 59.34 36.12
N ALA A 765 49.82 58.30 36.11
CA ALA A 765 48.37 58.41 36.20
C ALA A 765 47.85 57.71 37.45
N PHE A 766 46.90 58.32 38.14
CA PHE A 766 46.33 57.81 39.39
C PHE A 766 44.81 57.86 39.38
N ILE A 767 44.18 56.92 40.07
CA ILE A 767 42.72 56.85 40.24
C ILE A 767 42.40 56.69 41.72
N ARG A 768 41.28 57.27 42.14
CA ARG A 768 40.63 56.94 43.42
C ARG A 768 39.11 57.06 43.29
N SER A 769 38.39 56.49 44.24
CA SER A 769 36.93 56.58 44.28
C SER A 769 36.39 56.70 45.69
N ARG A 770 35.14 57.12 45.78
CA ARG A 770 34.34 57.18 47.00
C ARG A 770 32.99 56.53 46.74
N ARG A 771 32.60 55.63 47.64
CA ARG A 771 31.39 54.82 47.52
C ARG A 771 30.13 55.69 47.61
N ASP A 772 29.03 55.21 47.01
CA ASP A 772 27.70 55.83 47.01
C ASP A 772 26.96 55.76 48.37
N THR A 773 27.61 56.24 49.44
CA THR A 773 27.03 56.43 50.78
C THR A 773 27.56 57.73 51.37
N THR A 774 26.74 58.49 52.11
CA THR A 774 27.07 59.84 52.59
C THR A 774 28.29 59.92 53.48
N ASP A 775 28.65 58.85 54.19
CA ASP A 775 29.74 58.81 55.17
C ASP A 775 30.99 58.07 54.67
N ALA A 776 31.05 57.67 53.39
CA ALA A 776 32.22 56.99 52.87
C ALA A 776 33.44 57.91 52.87
N ASN A 777 34.62 57.39 53.20
CA ASN A 777 35.89 58.08 52.97
C ASN A 777 36.39 57.82 51.55
N TRP A 778 37.19 58.73 51.01
CA TRP A 778 37.95 58.50 49.77
C TRP A 778 38.89 57.30 49.90
N SER A 779 38.98 56.48 48.84
CA SER A 779 40.01 55.46 48.76
C SER A 779 41.40 56.10 48.69
N PRO A 780 42.46 55.40 49.14
CA PRO A 780 43.82 55.75 48.77
C PRO A 780 43.98 55.84 47.24
N TRP A 781 44.95 56.62 46.79
CA TRP A 781 45.28 56.74 45.38
C TRP A 781 45.95 55.45 44.86
N ALA A 782 45.48 54.97 43.71
CA ALA A 782 46.05 53.84 43.00
C ALA A 782 46.74 54.31 41.71
N GLN A 783 48.01 53.98 41.51
CA GLN A 783 48.73 54.30 40.28
C GLN A 783 48.42 53.29 39.18
N LEU A 784 48.24 53.78 37.96
CA LEU A 784 48.06 52.96 36.75
C LEU A 784 49.42 52.68 36.08
N TYR A 785 49.69 51.41 35.77
CA TYR A 785 50.89 50.95 35.07
C TYR A 785 50.55 50.46 33.65
N THR A 786 51.52 50.53 32.74
CA THR A 786 51.37 50.06 31.35
C THR A 786 52.29 48.87 31.08
N SER A 787 52.03 48.09 30.02
CA SER A 787 52.89 46.96 29.62
C SER A 787 54.34 47.39 29.31
N ALA A 788 54.53 48.64 28.90
CA ALA A 788 55.86 49.23 28.67
C ALA A 788 56.56 49.68 29.96
N HIS A 789 55.80 49.91 31.04
CA HIS A 789 56.30 50.35 32.35
C HIS A 789 55.61 49.55 33.47
N PRO A 790 55.84 48.22 33.55
CA PRO A 790 55.26 47.39 34.58
C PRO A 790 55.89 47.69 35.95
N PRO A 791 55.21 47.34 37.05
CA PRO A 791 55.81 47.43 38.38
C PRO A 791 57.05 46.53 38.44
N ALA A 792 58.04 46.91 39.25
CA ALA A 792 59.32 46.20 39.40
C ALA A 792 59.18 44.72 39.84
N GLU A 793 57.99 44.31 40.28
CA GLU A 793 57.65 42.97 40.79
C GLU A 793 57.07 42.01 39.75
N PHE A 794 56.92 42.40 38.47
CA PHE A 794 56.21 41.60 37.46
C PHE A 794 56.88 40.24 37.13
N TYR A 795 58.21 40.11 37.28
CA TYR A 795 58.93 38.83 37.22
C TYR A 795 60.13 38.84 38.19
N PRO A 796 60.13 38.02 39.25
CA PRO A 796 61.12 38.13 40.34
C PRO A 796 62.50 37.62 39.93
N VAL A 797 63.54 38.18 40.56
CA VAL A 797 64.93 37.69 40.43
C VAL A 797 65.00 36.25 40.90
N GLY A 798 65.72 35.40 40.16
CA GLY A 798 65.84 33.98 40.46
C GLY A 798 64.86 33.07 39.72
N ALA A 799 63.74 33.57 39.20
CA ALA A 799 62.83 32.73 38.43
C ALA A 799 63.45 32.29 37.07
N PRO A 800 63.35 31.01 36.69
CA PRO A 800 63.88 30.49 35.43
C PRO A 800 63.08 31.02 34.22
N ILE A 801 63.77 31.60 33.25
CA ILE A 801 63.20 32.20 32.04
C ILE A 801 63.56 31.33 30.84
N PRO A 802 62.57 30.80 30.08
CA PRO A 802 62.84 30.07 28.84
C PRO A 802 63.27 31.05 27.75
N TRP A 803 64.55 31.02 27.37
CA TRP A 803 65.13 31.93 26.39
C TRP A 803 65.29 31.25 25.02
N PRO A 804 64.74 31.83 23.94
CA PRO A 804 64.68 31.17 22.61
C PRO A 804 65.98 31.29 21.79
N SER A 805 67.05 31.86 22.35
CA SER A 805 68.31 32.12 21.64
C SER A 805 69.50 31.57 22.43
N ASP A 806 70.60 31.27 21.76
CA ASP A 806 71.87 30.91 22.40
C ASP A 806 72.62 32.12 22.96
N THR A 807 72.26 33.34 22.53
CA THR A 807 72.86 34.58 23.03
C THR A 807 72.13 35.05 24.29
N VAL A 808 72.81 34.96 25.44
CA VAL A 808 72.26 35.40 26.74
C VAL A 808 72.24 36.93 26.82
N PRO A 809 71.11 37.57 27.17
CA PRO A 809 71.04 39.02 27.37
C PRO A 809 71.88 39.49 28.56
N SER A 810 72.35 40.74 28.50
CA SER A 810 73.06 41.36 29.63
C SER A 810 72.20 41.37 30.90
N GLY A 811 72.80 41.04 32.05
CA GLY A 811 72.11 40.93 33.34
C GLY A 811 71.48 39.56 33.63
N TYR A 812 71.66 38.59 32.74
CA TYR A 812 71.18 37.21 32.89
C TYR A 812 72.32 36.18 32.80
N ALA A 813 72.10 34.99 33.33
CA ALA A 813 73.00 33.84 33.21
C ALA A 813 72.25 32.56 32.82
N LEU A 814 72.88 31.65 32.07
CA LEU A 814 72.35 30.30 31.82
C LEU A 814 72.24 29.51 33.12
N MET A 815 71.24 28.65 33.26
CA MET A 815 71.04 27.83 34.45
C MET A 815 71.68 26.44 34.28
N GLN A 816 72.94 26.30 34.70
CA GLN A 816 73.79 25.14 34.41
C GLN A 816 74.40 24.48 35.66
N GLY A 817 73.86 24.75 36.86
CA GLY A 817 74.41 24.17 38.10
C GLY A 817 75.54 24.99 38.73
N GLN A 818 75.81 26.21 38.26
CA GLN A 818 76.96 27.01 38.69
C GLN A 818 76.71 27.75 40.01
N THR A 819 77.80 28.03 40.74
CA THR A 819 77.80 28.85 41.97
C THR A 819 77.77 30.35 41.65
N PHE A 820 77.24 31.18 42.56
CA PHE A 820 77.30 32.64 42.50
C PHE A 820 77.61 33.28 43.87
N ASP A 821 78.11 34.52 43.86
CA ASP A 821 78.35 35.30 45.08
C ASP A 821 77.04 35.87 45.63
N LYS A 822 76.65 35.40 46.82
CA LYS A 822 75.43 35.82 47.51
C LYS A 822 75.45 37.28 47.95
N SER A 823 76.63 37.83 48.23
CA SER A 823 76.80 39.22 48.65
C SER A 823 76.62 40.17 47.46
N ALA A 824 77.12 39.77 46.28
CA ALA A 824 76.96 40.53 45.04
C ALA A 824 75.52 40.48 44.49
N TYR A 825 74.80 39.38 44.72
CA TYR A 825 73.44 39.16 44.20
C TYR A 825 72.45 38.77 45.31
N PRO A 826 72.08 39.71 46.21
CA PRO A 826 71.26 39.41 47.39
C PRO A 826 69.85 38.93 47.04
N LYS A 827 69.26 39.45 45.95
CA LYS A 827 67.94 39.00 45.48
C LYS A 827 67.98 37.60 44.87
N LEU A 828 69.06 37.25 44.18
CA LEU A 828 69.26 35.90 43.66
C LEU A 828 69.54 34.91 44.80
N ALA A 829 70.26 35.34 45.84
CA ALA A 829 70.49 34.58 47.07
C ALA A 829 69.19 34.29 47.84
N ALA A 830 68.21 35.20 47.78
CA ALA A 830 66.89 34.94 48.36
C ALA A 830 66.15 33.81 47.62
N ALA A 831 66.31 33.71 46.29
CA ALA A 831 65.72 32.64 45.49
C ALA A 831 66.50 31.32 45.59
N TYR A 832 67.83 31.39 45.65
CA TYR A 832 68.73 30.24 45.75
C TYR A 832 69.67 30.38 46.96
N PRO A 833 69.19 30.08 48.20
CA PRO A 833 69.98 30.24 49.41
C PRO A 833 71.28 29.40 49.45
N SER A 834 71.33 28.32 48.67
CA SER A 834 72.53 27.49 48.49
C SER A 834 73.70 28.23 47.84
N GLY A 835 73.45 29.36 47.15
CA GLY A 835 74.44 30.02 46.31
C GLY A 835 74.72 29.27 45.00
N VAL A 836 73.86 28.32 44.62
CA VAL A 836 73.97 27.51 43.41
C VAL A 836 72.71 27.67 42.57
N ILE A 837 72.89 28.03 41.30
CA ILE A 837 71.81 28.10 40.31
C ILE A 837 71.52 26.66 39.84
N PRO A 838 70.26 26.19 39.81
CA PRO A 838 69.93 24.84 39.33
C PRO A 838 70.44 24.55 37.91
N ASP A 839 70.82 23.30 37.62
CA ASP A 839 71.07 22.85 36.25
C ASP A 839 69.73 22.49 35.59
N MET A 840 69.35 23.24 34.56
CA MET A 840 68.07 23.11 33.88
C MET A 840 68.20 22.48 32.48
N ARG A 841 69.38 22.01 32.09
CA ARG A 841 69.59 21.36 30.78
C ARG A 841 68.92 19.99 30.75
N GLY A 842 68.08 19.75 29.75
CA GLY A 842 67.31 18.50 29.62
C GLY A 842 66.15 18.35 30.63
N TRP A 843 65.93 19.36 31.48
CA TRP A 843 64.90 19.30 32.52
C TRP A 843 63.65 20.10 32.14
N THR A 844 62.47 19.57 32.50
CA THR A 844 61.20 20.29 32.40
C THR A 844 60.76 20.76 33.79
N ILE A 845 60.32 22.03 33.90
CA ILE A 845 59.80 22.56 35.16
C ILE A 845 58.44 21.91 35.46
N LYS A 846 58.34 21.28 36.64
CA LYS A 846 57.09 20.75 37.19
C LYS A 846 56.75 21.51 38.48
N GLY A 847 55.51 21.98 38.58
CA GLY A 847 55.02 22.60 39.82
C GLY A 847 55.21 21.66 41.01
N LYS A 848 55.77 22.15 42.11
CA LYS A 848 55.96 21.34 43.32
C LYS A 848 54.58 20.89 43.83
N PRO A 849 54.32 19.58 43.98
CA PRO A 849 53.06 19.12 44.56
C PRO A 849 52.90 19.62 46.00
N ALA A 850 51.66 19.66 46.47
CA ALA A 850 51.32 20.12 47.82
C ALA A 850 52.12 19.37 48.91
N SER A 851 52.36 18.07 48.71
CA SER A 851 53.18 17.21 49.57
C SER A 851 54.04 16.23 48.77
N GLY A 852 55.00 15.57 49.42
CA GLY A 852 55.75 14.44 48.85
C GLY A 852 57.02 14.79 48.05
N ARG A 853 57.29 16.07 47.78
CA ARG A 853 58.55 16.52 47.13
C ARG A 853 59.04 17.87 47.66
N ALA A 854 60.36 18.04 47.72
CA ALA A 854 61.03 19.31 48.02
C ALA A 854 61.11 20.21 46.77
N VAL A 855 61.16 21.53 46.98
CA VAL A 855 61.43 22.49 45.88
C VAL A 855 62.83 22.22 45.31
N LEU A 856 62.98 22.32 43.99
CA LEU A 856 64.22 22.00 43.25
C LEU A 856 64.66 20.53 43.27
N SER A 857 63.83 19.60 43.78
CA SER A 857 64.11 18.17 43.64
C SER A 857 63.97 17.69 42.19
N GLN A 858 64.78 16.73 41.77
CA GLN A 858 64.73 16.09 40.45
C GLN A 858 63.78 14.87 40.45
N GLU A 859 63.19 14.54 39.31
CA GLU A 859 62.30 13.40 39.10
C GLU A 859 62.58 12.81 37.72
N GLN A 860 62.96 11.54 37.66
CA GLN A 860 63.22 10.85 36.40
C GLN A 860 61.91 10.59 35.64
N ASP A 861 62.01 10.42 34.34
CA ASP A 861 60.88 10.05 33.48
C ASP A 861 60.40 8.62 33.77
N GLY A 862 59.14 8.35 33.45
CA GLY A 862 58.55 7.04 33.67
C GLY A 862 57.19 6.87 33.00
N ILE A 863 56.94 5.67 32.46
CA ILE A 863 55.67 5.32 31.84
C ILE A 863 54.63 5.07 32.93
N LYS A 864 53.42 5.63 32.76
CA LYS A 864 52.31 5.35 33.66
C LYS A 864 51.92 3.87 33.57
N SER A 865 51.68 3.23 34.72
CA SER A 865 51.19 1.84 34.78
C SER A 865 49.94 1.68 33.91
N HIS A 866 49.97 0.72 32.98
CA HIS A 866 48.88 0.40 32.08
C HIS A 866 48.93 -1.08 31.65
N THR A 867 47.81 -1.57 31.10
CA THR A 867 47.66 -2.94 30.57
C THR A 867 47.07 -2.89 29.16
N HIS A 868 47.16 -3.99 28.42
CA HIS A 868 46.55 -4.14 27.10
C HIS A 868 45.53 -5.28 27.12
N SER A 869 44.46 -5.18 26.33
CA SER A 869 43.66 -6.35 25.99
C SER A 869 44.46 -7.23 25.02
N ALA A 870 44.39 -8.54 25.19
CA ALA A 870 45.02 -9.51 24.31
C ALA A 870 44.00 -10.60 23.93
N SER A 871 44.13 -11.13 22.72
CA SER A 871 43.32 -12.24 22.25
C SER A 871 44.21 -13.34 21.67
N ALA A 872 43.76 -14.59 21.78
CA ALA A 872 44.33 -15.72 21.07
C ALA A 872 43.35 -16.12 19.96
N SER A 873 43.86 -16.48 18.79
CA SER A 873 43.03 -16.93 17.67
C SER A 873 42.40 -18.29 17.96
N SER A 874 41.13 -18.45 17.59
CA SER A 874 40.49 -19.77 17.57
C SER A 874 41.25 -20.68 16.61
N THR A 875 41.61 -21.88 17.06
CA THR A 875 42.36 -22.85 16.27
C THR A 875 41.52 -24.12 16.15
N ASP A 876 41.11 -24.43 14.92
CA ASP A 876 40.42 -25.69 14.61
C ASP A 876 41.45 -26.83 14.52
N LEU A 877 41.26 -27.87 15.33
CA LEU A 877 42.12 -29.05 15.36
C LEU A 877 41.81 -30.03 14.20
N GLY A 878 40.72 -29.81 13.48
CA GLY A 878 40.24 -30.62 12.35
C GLY A 878 39.74 -32.01 12.75
N THR A 879 39.09 -32.71 11.82
CA THR A 879 38.52 -34.04 12.04
C THR A 879 39.59 -35.12 12.19
N LYS A 880 39.32 -36.14 13.01
CA LYS A 880 40.16 -37.34 13.19
C LYS A 880 39.29 -38.59 13.03
N THR A 881 39.81 -39.62 12.36
CA THR A 881 39.09 -40.89 12.12
C THR A 881 39.41 -41.90 13.22
N THR A 882 38.38 -42.58 13.74
CA THR A 882 38.54 -43.62 14.76
C THR A 882 39.08 -44.92 14.15
N SER A 883 39.47 -45.89 14.98
CA SER A 883 39.80 -47.25 14.53
C SER A 883 38.56 -47.99 14.00
N SER A 884 38.76 -48.96 13.10
CA SER A 884 37.68 -49.82 12.55
C SER A 884 37.34 -50.99 13.48
N PHE A 885 36.06 -51.36 13.57
CA PHE A 885 35.57 -52.49 14.38
C PHE A 885 34.47 -53.25 13.60
N ASP A 886 34.59 -54.59 13.49
CA ASP A 886 33.70 -55.47 12.71
C ASP A 886 32.90 -56.42 13.61
N TYR A 887 31.57 -56.49 13.39
CA TYR A 887 30.64 -57.33 14.16
C TYR A 887 30.55 -58.79 13.68
N GLY A 888 31.07 -59.11 12.48
CA GLY A 888 31.01 -60.43 11.86
C GLY A 888 29.59 -60.89 11.44
N THR A 889 29.42 -62.18 11.12
CA THR A 889 28.12 -62.77 10.70
C THR A 889 27.30 -63.27 11.90
N LYS A 890 25.97 -63.09 11.86
CA LYS A 890 25.01 -63.59 12.87
C LYS A 890 23.93 -64.46 12.20
N SER A 891 23.41 -65.46 12.91
CA SER A 891 22.40 -66.43 12.41
C SER A 891 20.99 -66.16 12.95
N THR A 892 19.96 -66.58 12.21
CA THR A 892 18.53 -66.46 12.60
C THR A 892 18.02 -67.71 13.33
N ASN A 893 16.77 -67.69 13.82
CA ASN A 893 16.08 -68.87 14.36
C ASN A 893 15.41 -69.73 13.26
N ASN A 894 15.07 -70.99 13.56
CA ASN A 894 14.41 -71.93 12.62
C ASN A 894 12.87 -71.92 12.79
N THR A 895 12.12 -71.62 11.73
CA THR A 895 10.63 -71.62 11.69
C THR A 895 10.09 -71.84 10.26
N GLY A 896 8.78 -72.11 10.05
CA GLY A 896 8.12 -72.10 8.73
C GLY A 896 7.44 -73.38 8.18
N ALA A 897 7.35 -74.48 8.94
CA ALA A 897 6.77 -75.76 8.46
C ALA A 897 5.22 -75.79 8.43
N HIS A 898 4.59 -76.36 7.38
CA HIS A 898 3.12 -76.51 7.24
C HIS A 898 2.70 -77.64 6.25
N THR A 899 1.39 -77.98 6.18
CA THR A 899 0.79 -79.05 5.34
C THR A 899 -0.34 -78.57 4.42
N HIS A 900 -0.65 -79.30 3.33
CA HIS A 900 -1.71 -78.98 2.36
C HIS A 900 -2.75 -80.11 2.19
N SER A 901 -3.98 -79.78 1.75
CA SER A 901 -5.07 -80.74 1.45
C SER A 901 -5.48 -80.69 -0.03
N LEU A 902 -5.82 -81.84 -0.64
CA LEU A 902 -6.14 -81.98 -2.07
C LEU A 902 -7.37 -82.87 -2.31
N SER A 903 -8.22 -82.54 -3.30
CA SER A 903 -9.33 -83.38 -3.79
C SER A 903 -9.50 -83.23 -5.31
N GLY A 904 -9.92 -84.29 -6.02
CA GLY A 904 -10.19 -84.26 -7.46
C GLY A 904 -10.89 -85.53 -7.97
N SER A 905 -11.33 -85.50 -9.24
CA SER A 905 -12.03 -86.63 -9.89
C SER A 905 -11.14 -87.33 -10.91
N THR A 906 -11.27 -88.65 -11.06
CA THR A 906 -10.60 -89.41 -12.13
C THR A 906 -11.39 -89.34 -13.44
N GLY A 907 -10.76 -89.68 -14.58
CA GLY A 907 -11.46 -89.79 -15.88
C GLY A 907 -12.45 -90.97 -15.93
N SER A 908 -13.43 -90.93 -16.84
CA SER A 908 -14.45 -91.98 -17.00
C SER A 908 -13.97 -93.13 -17.91
N ALA A 909 -13.88 -94.35 -17.40
CA ALA A 909 -13.49 -95.56 -18.12
C ALA A 909 -14.17 -96.81 -17.51
N GLY A 910 -14.35 -97.90 -18.27
CA GLY A 910 -14.92 -99.18 -17.78
C GLY A 910 -16.04 -99.82 -18.62
N ALA A 911 -16.39 -99.27 -19.78
CA ALA A 911 -17.42 -99.85 -20.66
C ALA A 911 -16.98 -101.21 -21.24
N HIS A 912 -17.79 -102.26 -21.03
CA HIS A 912 -17.58 -103.59 -21.59
C HIS A 912 -18.92 -104.35 -21.75
N THR A 913 -18.91 -105.46 -22.50
CA THR A 913 -20.06 -106.37 -22.69
C THR A 913 -19.67 -107.81 -22.31
N HIS A 914 -20.65 -108.64 -21.90
CA HIS A 914 -20.45 -110.07 -21.61
C HIS A 914 -21.01 -110.93 -22.76
N GLY A 915 -20.31 -112.01 -23.15
CA GLY A 915 -20.77 -112.96 -24.17
C GLY A 915 -21.45 -114.20 -23.57
N ASN A 916 -22.65 -114.56 -24.03
CA ASN A 916 -23.35 -115.79 -23.63
C ASN A 916 -22.77 -117.01 -24.38
N GLY A 917 -21.87 -117.75 -23.73
CA GLY A 917 -21.32 -119.00 -24.24
C GLY A 917 -22.17 -120.21 -23.89
N ILE A 918 -23.25 -120.48 -24.63
CA ILE A 918 -23.84 -121.83 -24.70
C ILE A 918 -23.21 -122.55 -25.90
N ARG A 919 -22.41 -123.60 -25.63
CA ARG A 919 -21.93 -124.56 -26.64
C ARG A 919 -22.44 -125.94 -26.23
N TRP A 920 -23.38 -126.48 -27.01
CA TRP A 920 -23.80 -127.88 -26.92
C TRP A 920 -22.90 -128.75 -27.80
N PRO A 921 -22.34 -129.85 -27.25
CA PRO A 921 -22.16 -131.06 -28.02
C PRO A 921 -22.74 -132.29 -27.30
N GLY A 922 -23.70 -132.93 -27.94
CA GLY A 922 -23.77 -134.38 -28.04
C GLY A 922 -24.34 -135.17 -26.86
N GLY A 923 -25.55 -135.68 -27.05
CA GLY A 923 -25.89 -137.05 -26.66
C GLY A 923 -26.80 -137.21 -25.45
N GLY A 924 -28.07 -137.47 -25.75
CA GLY A 924 -28.95 -138.26 -24.88
C GLY A 924 -29.75 -137.50 -23.83
N GLY A 925 -31.06 -137.41 -24.06
CA GLY A 925 -32.06 -137.39 -22.98
C GLY A 925 -32.26 -136.06 -22.25
N SER A 926 -33.29 -135.34 -22.71
CA SER A 926 -34.19 -134.40 -22.02
C SER A 926 -33.99 -134.08 -20.52
N ALA A 927 -34.10 -132.79 -20.14
CA ALA A 927 -34.87 -132.25 -18.99
C ALA A 927 -34.87 -130.71 -18.90
N LEU A 928 -36.06 -130.08 -18.77
CA LEU A 928 -36.28 -128.63 -18.56
C LEU A 928 -36.57 -128.32 -17.08
N ALA A 929 -36.17 -127.14 -16.58
CA ALA A 929 -37.04 -126.33 -15.70
C ALA A 929 -36.60 -124.87 -15.52
N PHE A 930 -37.58 -124.08 -15.05
CA PHE A 930 -37.47 -122.73 -14.51
C PHE A 930 -37.28 -122.77 -12.98
N TYR A 931 -36.80 -121.67 -12.40
CA TYR A 931 -36.91 -121.39 -10.96
C TYR A 931 -37.41 -119.95 -10.77
N ASP A 932 -38.66 -119.81 -10.32
CA ASP A 932 -38.94 -118.98 -9.13
C ASP A 932 -38.43 -119.79 -7.93
N GLY A 933 -37.74 -119.16 -6.98
CA GLY A 933 -36.86 -119.81 -6.01
C GLY A 933 -37.45 -121.06 -5.32
N GLY A 934 -37.05 -122.28 -5.73
CA GLY A 934 -37.23 -123.50 -4.93
C GLY A 934 -37.51 -124.85 -5.63
N GLY A 935 -37.78 -124.96 -6.94
CA GLY A 935 -37.94 -126.31 -7.54
C GLY A 935 -37.99 -126.40 -9.06
N PHE A 936 -37.32 -127.42 -9.59
CA PHE A 936 -37.36 -127.86 -10.99
C PHE A 936 -38.59 -128.78 -11.14
N THR A 937 -39.54 -128.54 -12.07
CA THR A 937 -40.46 -129.62 -12.50
C THR A 937 -40.85 -129.49 -13.96
N TYR A 938 -40.76 -130.64 -14.62
CA TYR A 938 -40.84 -130.93 -16.04
C TYR A 938 -42.21 -130.59 -16.69
N VAL A 939 -42.18 -129.93 -17.85
CA VAL A 939 -43.27 -130.02 -18.84
C VAL A 939 -42.71 -130.70 -20.08
N LYS A 940 -43.02 -132.01 -20.18
CA LYS A 940 -43.16 -132.70 -21.46
C LYS A 940 -44.52 -132.30 -22.01
N ASP A 941 -44.53 -131.99 -23.29
CA ASP A 941 -45.69 -131.77 -24.15
C ASP A 941 -46.43 -130.44 -23.97
N SER A 942 -45.88 -129.38 -24.58
CA SER A 942 -46.70 -128.40 -25.31
C SER A 942 -45.84 -127.49 -26.17
N GLN A 943 -46.06 -127.65 -27.47
CA GLN A 943 -45.87 -126.69 -28.57
C GLN A 943 -45.21 -125.35 -28.22
N TYR A 944 -43.92 -125.21 -28.54
CA TYR A 944 -43.47 -123.99 -29.21
C TYR A 944 -42.50 -124.37 -30.34
N GLN A 945 -43.00 -124.19 -31.56
CA GLN A 945 -42.27 -124.29 -32.81
C GLN A 945 -41.14 -123.26 -32.80
N VAL A 946 -39.94 -123.66 -33.24
CA VAL A 946 -39.04 -122.72 -33.91
C VAL A 946 -38.74 -123.28 -35.29
N SER A 947 -39.63 -122.90 -36.21
CA SER A 947 -39.45 -122.85 -37.65
C SER A 947 -40.40 -121.75 -38.14
N PRO A 948 -40.18 -121.13 -39.30
CA PRO A 948 -38.96 -120.50 -39.80
C PRO A 948 -39.32 -119.04 -40.20
N GLY A 949 -38.71 -118.44 -41.23
CA GLY A 949 -38.94 -117.04 -41.60
C GLY A 949 -40.39 -116.60 -41.89
N THR A 950 -40.46 -115.32 -42.28
CA THR A 950 -41.57 -114.58 -42.91
C THR A 950 -42.83 -114.18 -42.11
N SER A 951 -43.18 -112.91 -42.35
CA SER A 951 -44.52 -112.30 -42.38
C SER A 951 -45.19 -111.84 -41.08
N SER A 952 -45.58 -110.55 -41.15
CA SER A 952 -46.77 -109.87 -40.60
C SER A 952 -47.20 -110.10 -39.15
N SER A 953 -47.67 -108.98 -38.59
CA SER A 953 -48.61 -108.88 -37.46
C SER A 953 -47.99 -108.83 -36.07
N ARG A 954 -48.43 -107.79 -35.35
CA ARG A 954 -48.06 -107.41 -33.99
C ARG A 954 -47.89 -108.61 -33.06
N SER A 955 -46.71 -108.76 -32.49
CA SER A 955 -46.50 -109.48 -31.23
C SER A 955 -45.33 -108.87 -30.46
N TYR A 956 -45.57 -108.70 -29.18
CA TYR A 956 -44.76 -107.97 -28.19
C TYR A 956 -43.45 -108.74 -27.95
N TYR A 957 -42.31 -108.17 -28.34
CA TYR A 957 -40.98 -108.70 -28.00
C TYR A 957 -40.48 -108.00 -26.73
N GLN A 958 -40.41 -108.72 -25.61
CA GLN A 958 -39.91 -108.17 -24.35
C GLN A 958 -38.39 -108.37 -24.25
N ARG A 959 -37.62 -107.27 -24.31
CA ARG A 959 -36.19 -107.23 -23.93
C ARG A 959 -36.08 -107.22 -22.41
N ILE A 960 -35.34 -108.17 -21.84
CA ILE A 960 -35.07 -108.26 -20.40
C ILE A 960 -33.62 -107.83 -20.15
N GLN A 961 -33.38 -106.80 -19.33
CA GLN A 961 -32.05 -106.37 -18.88
C GLN A 961 -31.55 -107.26 -17.74
N THR A 962 -30.23 -107.44 -17.63
CA THR A 962 -29.61 -108.07 -16.45
C THR A 962 -29.77 -107.17 -15.21
N GLN A 963 -29.72 -107.73 -14.00
CA GLN A 963 -29.72 -106.93 -12.76
C GLN A 963 -28.44 -106.07 -12.65
N SER A 964 -28.51 -104.92 -11.97
CA SER A 964 -27.37 -104.01 -11.78
C SER A 964 -26.30 -104.62 -10.87
N ALA A 965 -25.05 -104.67 -11.33
CA ALA A 965 -23.87 -105.14 -10.60
C ALA A 965 -22.60 -104.40 -11.06
N GLY A 966 -21.49 -104.45 -10.29
CA GLY A 966 -20.17 -103.95 -10.72
C GLY A 966 -19.57 -102.75 -9.97
N ALA A 967 -20.11 -102.33 -8.82
CA ALA A 967 -19.52 -101.26 -8.00
C ALA A 967 -18.15 -101.68 -7.40
N HIS A 968 -17.10 -100.88 -7.61
CA HIS A 968 -15.77 -101.08 -7.03
C HIS A 968 -15.05 -99.73 -6.82
N THR A 969 -13.95 -99.72 -6.05
CA THR A 969 -13.11 -98.55 -5.78
C THR A 969 -11.64 -98.83 -6.13
N HIS A 970 -10.84 -97.78 -6.30
CA HIS A 970 -9.39 -97.84 -6.56
C HIS A 970 -8.61 -97.01 -5.52
N SER A 971 -7.34 -97.35 -5.26
CA SER A 971 -6.44 -96.57 -4.39
C SER A 971 -5.47 -95.70 -5.22
N LEU A 972 -5.16 -94.49 -4.74
CA LEU A 972 -4.28 -93.50 -5.40
C LEU A 972 -3.17 -93.02 -4.46
N SER A 973 -1.92 -92.91 -4.93
CA SER A 973 -0.78 -92.37 -4.17
C SER A 973 0.13 -91.49 -5.04
N GLY A 974 0.65 -90.37 -4.50
CA GLY A 974 1.65 -89.50 -5.16
C GLY A 974 2.26 -88.43 -4.23
N THR A 975 3.39 -87.82 -4.65
CA THR A 975 4.15 -86.79 -3.90
C THR A 975 4.16 -85.45 -4.65
N ALA A 976 4.01 -84.31 -3.96
CA ALA A 976 4.05 -82.98 -4.56
C ALA A 976 5.48 -82.52 -4.95
N ALA A 977 5.60 -81.57 -5.89
CA ALA A 977 6.89 -81.01 -6.32
C ALA A 977 7.49 -80.00 -5.32
N SER A 978 8.82 -79.92 -5.24
CA SER A 978 9.56 -79.05 -4.29
C SER A 978 9.42 -77.56 -4.62
N SER A 979 8.95 -76.75 -3.66
CA SER A 979 8.85 -75.28 -3.72
C SER A 979 8.97 -74.68 -2.30
N GLY A 980 9.38 -73.40 -2.14
CA GLY A 980 9.42 -72.70 -0.84
C GLY A 980 10.69 -71.92 -0.47
N ALA A 981 11.72 -71.86 -1.32
CA ALA A 981 12.95 -71.10 -1.05
C ALA A 981 12.70 -69.57 -1.03
N HIS A 982 13.05 -68.90 0.08
CA HIS A 982 12.97 -67.44 0.22
C HIS A 982 14.04 -66.91 1.19
N ALA A 983 14.26 -65.59 1.18
CA ALA A 983 15.19 -64.88 2.06
C ALA A 983 14.53 -63.67 2.73
N HIS A 984 15.10 -63.17 3.83
CA HIS A 984 14.61 -62.01 4.58
C HIS A 984 15.63 -60.87 4.63
N THR A 985 15.15 -59.63 4.73
CA THR A 985 15.96 -58.42 4.94
C THR A 985 15.87 -57.98 6.40
N VAL A 986 17.02 -57.72 7.06
CA VAL A 986 17.07 -57.25 8.47
C VAL A 986 17.83 -55.92 8.56
N GLY A 987 17.19 -54.87 9.09
CA GLY A 987 17.84 -53.58 9.33
C GLY A 987 18.53 -53.52 10.69
N ILE A 988 19.81 -53.14 10.73
CA ILE A 988 20.63 -53.07 11.97
C ILE A 988 20.63 -51.65 12.58
N GLY A 989 20.68 -50.60 11.75
CA GLY A 989 20.68 -49.19 12.19
C GLY A 989 22.07 -48.58 12.41
N ALA A 990 22.13 -47.26 12.60
CA ALA A 990 23.35 -46.48 12.83
C ALA A 990 23.53 -46.13 14.32
N HIS A 991 24.77 -45.90 14.77
CA HIS A 991 25.06 -45.44 16.13
C HIS A 991 26.30 -44.50 16.15
N THR A 992 26.46 -43.73 17.24
CA THR A 992 27.58 -42.79 17.45
C THR A 992 28.12 -42.90 18.89
N HIS A 993 29.35 -42.44 19.10
CA HIS A 993 30.03 -42.38 20.41
C HIS A 993 30.53 -40.95 20.69
N SER A 994 30.71 -40.60 21.96
CA SER A 994 31.35 -39.35 22.39
C SER A 994 32.75 -39.60 22.96
N VAL A 995 33.70 -38.69 22.71
CA VAL A 995 35.08 -38.76 23.22
C VAL A 995 35.47 -37.44 23.90
N ALA A 996 35.93 -37.53 25.16
CA ALA A 996 36.37 -36.36 25.92
C ALA A 996 37.85 -36.03 25.60
N ILE A 997 38.13 -34.79 25.17
CA ILE A 997 39.48 -34.35 24.75
C ILE A 997 40.29 -33.74 25.92
N GLY A 998 39.63 -33.12 26.91
CA GLY A 998 40.28 -32.49 28.07
C GLY A 998 40.72 -31.03 27.86
N SER A 999 41.23 -30.40 28.92
CA SER A 999 41.73 -29.01 28.91
C SER A 999 43.25 -28.94 28.76
N HIS A 1000 43.75 -27.91 28.07
CA HIS A 1000 45.19 -27.59 27.97
C HIS A 1000 45.39 -26.07 27.91
N GLY A 1001 46.65 -25.60 28.00
CA GLY A 1001 46.99 -24.17 27.99
C GLY A 1001 48.33 -23.87 27.32
N HIS A 1002 48.70 -22.58 27.26
CA HIS A 1002 49.92 -22.10 26.60
C HIS A 1002 50.63 -21.02 27.43
N THR A 1003 51.94 -20.89 27.25
CA THR A 1003 52.74 -19.76 27.74
C THR A 1003 52.66 -18.58 26.77
N ILE A 1004 52.40 -17.37 27.27
CA ILE A 1004 52.35 -16.14 26.47
C ILE A 1004 53.48 -15.20 26.90
N THR A 1005 54.23 -14.66 25.93
CA THR A 1005 55.31 -13.67 26.15
C THR A 1005 54.98 -12.38 25.42
N VAL A 1006 55.03 -11.25 26.13
CA VAL A 1006 54.83 -9.90 25.56
C VAL A 1006 56.17 -9.18 25.50
N ASN A 1007 56.61 -8.79 24.31
CA ASN A 1007 57.91 -8.14 24.11
C ASN A 1007 57.88 -6.66 24.53
N ALA A 1008 59.05 -6.12 24.93
CA ALA A 1008 59.18 -4.71 25.28
C ALA A 1008 59.00 -3.80 24.04
N ALA A 1009 58.35 -2.64 24.23
CA ALA A 1009 58.16 -1.63 23.19
C ALA A 1009 58.27 -0.21 23.78
N GLY A 1010 59.08 0.66 23.17
CA GLY A 1010 59.29 2.05 23.62
C GLY A 1010 60.66 2.62 23.22
N ASN A 1011 60.87 3.90 23.52
CA ASN A 1011 62.15 4.62 23.37
C ASN A 1011 62.94 4.62 24.70
N ALA A 1012 64.16 5.16 24.69
CA ALA A 1012 65.01 5.27 25.88
C ALA A 1012 64.47 6.21 26.97
N GLU A 1013 63.73 7.25 26.58
CA GLU A 1013 63.10 8.22 27.48
C GLU A 1013 61.60 8.34 27.19
N ASN A 1014 60.80 8.55 28.24
CA ASN A 1014 59.39 8.88 28.14
C ASN A 1014 59.23 10.40 27.94
N THR A 1015 58.97 10.80 26.71
CA THR A 1015 58.88 12.22 26.33
C THR A 1015 57.44 12.66 26.07
N VAL A 1016 57.16 13.93 26.36
CA VAL A 1016 56.00 14.65 25.82
C VAL A 1016 56.47 15.57 24.70
N LYS A 1017 55.56 16.12 23.89
CA LYS A 1017 55.92 17.15 22.90
C LYS A 1017 56.58 18.33 23.62
N ASN A 1018 57.83 18.61 23.26
CA ASN A 1018 58.65 19.65 23.87
C ASN A 1018 59.40 20.46 22.79
N ILE A 1019 59.83 21.66 23.16
CA ILE A 1019 60.69 22.54 22.36
C ILE A 1019 61.87 22.92 23.25
N ALA A 1020 63.09 22.85 22.72
CA ALA A 1020 64.28 23.22 23.46
C ALA A 1020 64.38 24.75 23.61
N PHE A 1021 64.52 25.21 24.84
CA PHE A 1021 64.85 26.59 25.21
C PHE A 1021 66.05 26.58 26.15
N ASN A 1022 66.84 27.65 26.12
CA ASN A 1022 67.89 27.89 27.10
C ASN A 1022 67.26 28.49 28.35
N TYR A 1023 67.25 27.78 29.48
CA TYR A 1023 66.82 28.39 30.74
C TYR A 1023 67.89 29.38 31.22
N ILE A 1024 67.49 30.66 31.36
CA ILE A 1024 68.31 31.74 31.93
C ILE A 1024 67.68 32.29 33.21
N VAL A 1025 68.45 33.02 34.01
CA VAL A 1025 67.97 33.66 35.24
C VAL A 1025 68.49 35.09 35.36
N ARG A 1026 67.64 36.02 35.81
CA ARG A 1026 68.03 37.41 36.09
C ARG A 1026 68.92 37.47 37.33
N LEU A 1027 69.99 38.24 37.30
CA LEU A 1027 70.96 38.33 38.40
C LEU A 1027 70.61 39.36 39.49
N ALA A 1028 69.98 40.51 39.15
CA ALA A 1028 69.73 41.62 40.09
C ALA A 1028 68.36 42.32 39.91
#